data_AF-A0A8S1C178-F1
#
_entry.id   AF-A0A8S1C178-F1
#
_cell.length_a   1.000
_cell.length_b   1.000
_cell.length_c   1.000
_cell.angle_alpha   90.00
_cell.angle_beta   90.00
_cell.angle_gamma   90.00
#
_symmetry.space_group_name_H-M   'P 1'
#
loop_
_entity.id
_entity.type
_entity.pdbx_description
1 polymer ?
#
loop_
_entity_poly.entity_id
_entity_poly.type
_entity_poly.pdbx_seq_one_letter_code
_entity_poly.pdbx_strand_id
1 'polypeptide(L)'
;MIELVGTRVIRGPDWHWADQDGGPGSVGTVVEVGRADANTSPEGTVVVLWDNGYRSNYRTGFQNAYDLRVVDTGPAGVKHGDVLCNECKHTGSDKKPISGCRWECRICDDYDLCSLCYMSNMHDLGHIFYRHDSESSQVVEMPTRRNSHTVELKGIFAGAKVTRGASWTWGNQDGGEGKVGEVVEIQNWQKESYRSVANVKWTSGGTANLYRLGHKGQVDLKAHSPSSGGMVYIDHLPILGYSNGEVSKPQRNFNSPRHRPVLNIGDKVKVLVTAEELQKMQVGHGGWNSRMAEFIGKVGVVHRVTDRGDIRVQYNNSSNQRWTFHPGVLTKVHAFLVGDLVRVSDDLEAVKENQEGHGDWVDAMRGVLGKVGQVQEVYSDGDLRVAVKGQPVWTLNPLSVKAVPVTPERKGKPSEDIKNIADLTAMFGELEIASATGRKDMIKEFVTVHPNNVDMKSAGKTLLQIAAHEGKIEIAEILLDANASLDEVDDEGDTALHYAAFGQKAEMLKYLISRGASVDFPSRKQQTTALHVSVIKNNIECVSVLLKCQANVNAQDCFGDTPVHDAVGKGYDAILNLLLKSPNPDLMLRNKRGFNALQHAALKGNDYAVKKLIEVGPLMVNVKKDDGFTPLHLSALNGHFSVVVALLNEGNADVNVCNNRKQTPLHLAVNQGEGGVIEQLLVMGANPNMQDDNGDTALHIALSKACGKPDYQVNGANCGFLANFEGINHSKFGEAYGCAGLAIISYLIFMGNDLDIANNRKETAVNLVNQLAKHFPLILDLIKLHSSNTDRQSRSIESGTTEKSQEILTPPPSTSKPVPPMNLLECSVCSEQDQNVRFEPCGDVVVCEECAGRMKKCLFCHFPIQKLVTKSGVVVNRREIQSSTDKLRVLESKIAEIEEANCCSICMERPRNIVFLCGHSACDTCAQPLKVCHMCRKPITNKINIF
;
A
#
# COMPACT_ATOMS: atom_id res chain seq x y z
N MET A 1 -3.87 -10.25 12.19
CA MET A 1 -4.79 -11.14 12.95
C MET A 1 -4.10 -12.24 13.76
N ILE A 2 -2.83 -12.60 13.50
CA ILE A 2 -2.08 -13.61 14.31
C ILE A 2 -1.60 -13.07 15.68
N GLU A 3 -1.68 -11.74 15.92
CA GLU A 3 -1.15 -11.05 17.11
C GLU A 3 -2.17 -10.82 18.26
N LEU A 4 -3.33 -11.52 18.28
CA LEU A 4 -4.36 -11.32 19.32
C LEU A 4 -4.28 -12.31 20.49
N VAL A 5 -3.57 -13.43 20.32
CA VAL A 5 -3.49 -14.47 21.35
C VAL A 5 -2.58 -13.97 22.49
N GLY A 6 -3.13 -13.94 23.70
CA GLY A 6 -2.49 -13.39 24.90
C GLY A 6 -2.97 -11.99 25.28
N THR A 7 -3.69 -11.27 24.42
CA THR A 7 -4.21 -9.93 24.72
C THR A 7 -5.10 -9.93 25.97
N ARG A 8 -4.91 -8.93 26.84
CA ARG A 8 -5.71 -8.72 28.05
C ARG A 8 -6.90 -7.83 27.74
N VAL A 9 -8.10 -8.24 28.13
CA VAL A 9 -9.36 -7.63 27.72
C VAL A 9 -10.34 -7.41 28.88
N ILE A 10 -11.29 -6.52 28.69
CA ILE A 10 -12.49 -6.31 29.52
C ILE A 10 -13.73 -6.28 28.64
N ARG A 11 -14.93 -6.25 29.23
CA ARG A 11 -16.19 -6.11 28.48
C ARG A 11 -16.23 -4.85 27.59
N GLY A 12 -16.76 -5.03 26.38
CA GLY A 12 -16.87 -4.05 25.30
C GLY A 12 -18.22 -3.34 25.26
N PRO A 13 -18.45 -2.49 24.24
CA PRO A 13 -19.69 -1.71 24.11
C PRO A 13 -20.93 -2.59 23.90
N ASP A 14 -20.83 -3.68 23.15
CA ASP A 14 -21.98 -4.52 22.78
C ASP A 14 -22.19 -5.70 23.73
N TRP A 15 -21.60 -5.65 24.93
CA TRP A 15 -21.67 -6.72 25.91
C TRP A 15 -23.09 -6.92 26.45
N HIS A 16 -23.63 -8.13 26.30
CA HIS A 16 -24.93 -8.53 26.85
C HIS A 16 -24.89 -9.85 27.66
N TRP A 17 -23.68 -10.31 28.00
CA TRP A 17 -23.44 -11.64 28.57
C TRP A 17 -23.47 -11.69 30.12
N ALA A 18 -24.30 -10.84 30.74
CA ALA A 18 -24.38 -10.69 32.20
C ALA A 18 -22.98 -10.52 32.84
N ASP A 19 -22.70 -11.17 33.97
CA ASP A 19 -21.41 -11.10 34.68
C ASP A 19 -20.54 -12.34 34.45
N GLN A 20 -20.56 -12.90 33.23
CA GLN A 20 -19.65 -13.99 32.85
C GLN A 20 -18.17 -13.64 33.06
N ASP A 21 -17.80 -12.38 32.84
CA ASP A 21 -16.47 -11.84 33.08
C ASP A 21 -16.16 -11.59 34.57
N GLY A 22 -17.17 -11.65 35.45
CA GLY A 22 -17.06 -11.32 36.87
C GLY A 22 -17.39 -9.87 37.21
N GLY A 23 -18.03 -9.11 36.32
CA GLY A 23 -18.47 -7.74 36.58
C GLY A 23 -17.66 -6.67 35.81
N PRO A 24 -18.15 -5.41 35.75
CA PRO A 24 -17.45 -4.33 35.07
C PRO A 24 -16.02 -4.14 35.58
N GLY A 25 -15.06 -4.08 34.64
CA GLY A 25 -13.63 -3.93 34.93
C GLY A 25 -12.89 -5.24 35.18
N SER A 26 -13.59 -6.38 35.24
CA SER A 26 -12.95 -7.69 35.39
C SER A 26 -12.19 -8.09 34.14
N VAL A 27 -10.95 -8.56 34.30
CA VAL A 27 -10.00 -8.78 33.20
C VAL A 27 -9.96 -10.25 32.77
N GLY A 28 -9.77 -10.47 31.48
CA GLY A 28 -9.57 -11.79 30.88
C GLY A 28 -8.45 -11.81 29.85
N THR A 29 -8.13 -13.01 29.36
CA THR A 29 -7.10 -13.25 28.35
C THR A 29 -7.70 -13.88 27.11
N VAL A 30 -7.38 -13.35 25.92
CA VAL A 30 -7.69 -14.00 24.64
C VAL A 30 -6.79 -15.24 24.50
N VAL A 31 -7.39 -16.43 24.47
CA VAL A 31 -6.65 -17.70 24.38
C VAL A 31 -6.75 -18.35 22.99
N GLU A 32 -7.75 -17.98 22.20
CA GLU A 32 -8.01 -18.54 20.88
C GLU A 32 -8.69 -17.50 19.98
N VAL A 33 -8.40 -17.52 18.68
CA VAL A 33 -9.03 -16.68 17.66
C VAL A 33 -9.83 -17.57 16.73
N GLY A 34 -11.09 -17.22 16.48
CA GLY A 34 -11.99 -18.00 15.63
C GLY A 34 -11.53 -18.05 14.17
N ARG A 35 -11.88 -19.14 13.49
CA ARG A 35 -11.49 -19.41 12.09
C ARG A 35 -12.73 -19.75 11.26
N ALA A 36 -12.67 -19.47 9.95
CA ALA A 36 -13.78 -19.69 9.03
C ALA A 36 -14.23 -21.16 8.94
N ASP A 37 -13.34 -22.11 9.23
CA ASP A 37 -13.53 -23.55 9.15
C ASP A 37 -13.90 -24.21 10.50
N ALA A 38 -13.97 -23.45 11.60
CA ALA A 38 -14.21 -23.99 12.93
C ALA A 38 -15.69 -23.94 13.34
N ASN A 39 -16.28 -25.11 13.62
CA ASN A 39 -17.69 -25.23 14.05
C ASN A 39 -18.00 -24.59 15.42
N THR A 40 -16.99 -24.40 16.28
CA THR A 40 -17.18 -23.91 17.66
C THR A 40 -16.75 -22.45 17.86
N SER A 41 -15.99 -21.86 16.95
CA SER A 41 -15.45 -20.50 17.06
C SER A 41 -15.26 -19.92 15.66
N PRO A 42 -16.34 -19.41 15.04
CA PRO A 42 -16.31 -18.91 13.68
C PRO A 42 -15.47 -17.63 13.55
N GLU A 43 -15.13 -17.25 12.33
CA GLU A 43 -14.43 -15.99 12.03
C GLU A 43 -15.19 -14.78 12.60
N GLY A 44 -14.45 -13.78 13.10
CA GLY A 44 -15.03 -12.62 13.79
C GLY A 44 -15.40 -12.87 15.26
N THR A 45 -14.96 -14.00 15.84
CA THR A 45 -15.08 -14.30 17.28
C THR A 45 -13.72 -14.63 17.90
N VAL A 46 -13.62 -14.51 19.23
CA VAL A 46 -12.46 -14.93 20.01
C VAL A 46 -12.90 -15.70 21.25
N VAL A 47 -12.05 -16.58 21.76
CA VAL A 47 -12.28 -17.24 23.04
C VAL A 47 -11.47 -16.55 24.12
N VAL A 48 -12.15 -16.14 25.19
CA VAL A 48 -11.55 -15.49 26.35
C VAL A 48 -11.60 -16.43 27.54
N LEU A 49 -10.48 -16.55 28.25
CA LEU A 49 -10.40 -17.11 29.58
C LEU A 49 -10.29 -15.96 30.58
N TRP A 50 -11.38 -15.71 31.30
CA TRP A 50 -11.45 -14.69 32.33
C TRP A 50 -10.61 -15.09 33.54
N ASP A 51 -10.09 -14.09 34.26
CA ASP A 51 -9.24 -14.33 35.43
C ASP A 51 -9.99 -15.11 36.54
N ASN A 52 -11.32 -15.00 36.60
CA ASN A 52 -12.17 -15.79 37.49
C ASN A 52 -12.27 -17.29 37.09
N GLY A 53 -11.67 -17.68 35.95
CA GLY A 53 -11.63 -19.03 35.39
C GLY A 53 -12.74 -19.36 34.39
N TYR A 54 -13.67 -18.45 34.10
CA TYR A 54 -14.72 -18.67 33.11
C TYR A 54 -14.17 -18.58 31.68
N ARG A 55 -14.49 -19.56 30.82
CA ARG A 55 -14.04 -19.63 29.43
C ARG A 55 -15.24 -19.60 28.49
N SER A 56 -15.28 -18.64 27.57
CA SER A 56 -16.35 -18.56 26.57
C SER A 56 -15.92 -17.82 25.30
N ASN A 57 -16.71 -17.95 24.23
CA ASN A 57 -16.54 -17.25 22.98
C ASN A 57 -17.31 -15.91 22.96
N TYR A 58 -16.71 -14.88 22.36
CA TYR A 58 -17.23 -13.52 22.31
C TYR A 58 -17.04 -12.92 20.91
N ARG A 59 -17.90 -11.96 20.55
CA ARG A 59 -17.92 -11.34 19.21
C ARG A 59 -16.92 -10.20 19.13
N THR A 60 -16.15 -10.18 18.04
CA THR A 60 -15.17 -9.15 17.71
C THR A 60 -15.31 -8.81 16.23
N GLY A 61 -16.54 -8.47 15.82
CA GLY A 61 -16.93 -8.22 14.44
C GLY A 61 -17.97 -9.20 13.87
N PHE A 62 -18.19 -10.36 14.51
CA PHE A 62 -19.28 -11.27 14.12
C PHE A 62 -20.66 -10.60 14.32
N GLN A 63 -21.48 -10.57 13.27
CA GLN A 63 -22.74 -9.82 13.21
C GLN A 63 -22.59 -8.32 13.55
N ASN A 64 -21.43 -7.72 13.24
CA ASN A 64 -21.11 -6.33 13.51
C ASN A 64 -21.23 -5.92 14.99
N ALA A 65 -20.95 -6.84 15.91
CA ALA A 65 -20.94 -6.59 17.35
C ALA A 65 -19.55 -6.82 17.96
N TYR A 66 -19.24 -6.03 18.98
CA TYR A 66 -17.93 -5.96 19.63
C TYR A 66 -18.09 -6.05 21.15
N ASP A 67 -17.90 -7.26 21.67
CA ASP A 67 -18.13 -7.60 23.07
C ASP A 67 -16.93 -7.27 23.96
N LEU A 68 -15.78 -6.83 23.42
CA LEU A 68 -14.52 -6.72 24.17
C LEU A 68 -13.76 -5.42 23.89
N ARG A 69 -13.12 -4.87 24.93
CA ARG A 69 -12.10 -3.80 24.85
C ARG A 69 -10.74 -4.33 25.25
N VAL A 70 -9.70 -3.76 24.66
CA VAL A 70 -8.30 -4.14 24.87
C VAL A 70 -7.71 -3.32 26.02
N VAL A 71 -7.23 -4.00 27.05
CA VAL A 71 -6.51 -3.36 28.17
C VAL A 71 -5.01 -3.34 27.91
N ASP A 72 -4.45 -4.47 27.46
CA ASP A 72 -3.02 -4.59 27.23
C ASP A 72 -2.70 -5.63 26.14
N THR A 73 -1.94 -5.19 25.13
CA THR A 73 -1.43 -6.03 24.04
C THR A 73 0.02 -6.46 24.25
N GLY A 74 0.68 -5.97 25.31
CA GLY A 74 2.05 -6.37 25.66
C GLY A 74 2.25 -7.90 25.79
N PRO A 75 1.30 -8.65 26.39
CA PRO A 75 1.43 -10.10 26.50
C PRO A 75 1.33 -10.86 25.17
N ALA A 76 0.69 -10.27 24.17
CA ALA A 76 0.64 -10.79 22.80
C ALA A 76 1.90 -10.46 21.98
N GLY A 77 2.84 -9.67 22.56
CA GLY A 77 4.13 -9.34 21.94
C GLY A 77 4.17 -7.97 21.23
N VAL A 78 3.12 -7.16 21.31
CA VAL A 78 3.08 -5.83 20.68
C VAL A 78 4.05 -4.87 21.35
N LYS A 79 4.90 -4.22 20.56
CA LYS A 79 5.88 -3.22 20.98
C LYS A 79 6.06 -2.15 19.89
N HIS A 80 6.55 -0.98 20.28
CA HIS A 80 6.80 0.17 19.40
C HIS A 80 8.29 0.54 19.37
N GLY A 81 9.03 -0.02 18.41
CA GLY A 81 10.36 0.38 17.95
C GLY A 81 11.33 0.82 19.05
N ASP A 82 12.07 1.90 18.79
CA ASP A 82 12.98 2.56 19.76
C ASP A 82 12.27 3.65 20.59
N VAL A 83 10.93 3.66 20.64
CA VAL A 83 10.16 4.71 21.31
C VAL A 83 10.12 4.43 22.82
N LEU A 84 10.56 5.41 23.61
CA LEU A 84 10.63 5.30 25.06
C LEU A 84 9.53 6.13 25.71
N CYS A 85 9.00 5.67 26.84
CA CYS A 85 8.10 6.46 27.65
C CYS A 85 8.88 7.59 28.35
N ASN A 86 8.40 8.82 28.24
CA ASN A 86 9.05 10.00 28.82
C ASN A 86 8.93 10.06 30.34
N GLU A 87 7.90 9.43 30.91
CA GLU A 87 7.60 9.47 32.34
C GLU A 87 8.21 8.29 33.11
N CYS A 88 8.02 7.06 32.62
CA CYS A 88 8.70 5.90 33.21
C CYS A 88 10.14 5.79 32.68
N LYS A 89 11.00 6.67 33.20
CA LYS A 89 12.45 6.54 33.05
C LYS A 89 12.87 5.22 33.71
N HIS A 90 13.10 4.19 32.90
CA HIS A 90 13.83 3.01 33.34
C HIS A 90 15.24 3.49 33.66
N THR A 91 15.55 3.69 34.94
CA THR A 91 16.85 4.21 35.39
C THR A 91 17.93 3.17 35.10
N GLY A 92 18.86 3.46 34.18
CA GLY A 92 20.04 2.62 33.90
C GLY A 92 20.22 2.25 32.42
N SER A 93 21.06 1.24 32.17
CA SER A 93 21.39 0.68 30.83
C SER A 93 20.21 -0.03 30.12
N ASP A 94 19.06 -0.15 30.79
CA ASP A 94 17.88 -0.88 30.32
C ASP A 94 16.76 0.08 29.88
N LYS A 95 17.04 0.95 28.91
CA LYS A 95 15.98 1.71 28.23
C LYS A 95 15.14 0.73 27.40
N LYS A 96 13.92 0.41 27.88
CA LYS A 96 13.00 -0.51 27.22
C LYS A 96 11.98 0.27 26.38
N PRO A 97 11.69 -0.18 25.15
CA PRO A 97 10.69 0.45 24.31
C PRO A 97 9.28 0.24 24.85
N ILE A 98 8.35 1.09 24.41
CA ILE A 98 6.93 0.98 24.80
C ILE A 98 6.36 -0.34 24.28
N SER A 99 5.93 -1.19 25.21
CA SER A 99 5.21 -2.45 24.96
C SER A 99 3.72 -2.27 25.24
N GLY A 100 2.85 -2.79 24.36
CA GLY A 100 1.42 -2.47 24.37
C GLY A 100 1.12 -1.18 23.61
N CYS A 101 -0.06 -0.56 23.84
CA CYS A 101 -0.42 0.69 23.19
C CYS A 101 0.55 1.85 23.54
N ARG A 102 0.87 2.66 22.53
CA ARG A 102 1.63 3.91 22.64
C ARG A 102 0.69 5.12 22.66
N TRP A 103 0.98 6.08 23.52
CA TRP A 103 0.18 7.31 23.68
C TRP A 103 1.08 8.53 23.44
N GLU A 104 0.96 9.13 22.27
CA GLU A 104 1.76 10.28 21.83
C GLU A 104 1.01 11.57 22.16
N CYS A 105 1.62 12.49 22.91
CA CYS A 105 1.00 13.79 23.20
C CYS A 105 0.92 14.63 21.93
N ARG A 106 -0.26 15.18 21.61
CA ARG A 106 -0.45 16.05 20.44
C ARG A 106 0.17 17.44 20.63
N ILE A 107 0.30 17.88 21.88
CA ILE A 107 0.68 19.25 22.23
C ILE A 107 2.19 19.36 22.47
N CYS A 108 2.80 18.35 23.08
CA CYS A 108 4.22 18.34 23.40
C CYS A 108 5.04 17.63 22.31
N ASP A 109 6.13 18.24 21.89
CA ASP A 109 7.07 17.66 20.94
C ASP A 109 7.74 16.40 21.53
N ASP A 110 7.69 15.29 20.79
CA ASP A 110 8.40 14.02 21.09
C ASP A 110 8.13 13.49 22.52
N TYR A 111 6.86 13.53 22.91
CA TYR A 111 6.42 13.15 24.24
C TYR A 111 5.46 11.96 24.18
N ASP A 112 5.95 10.80 24.60
CA ASP A 112 5.24 9.53 24.55
C ASP A 112 5.06 8.92 25.93
N LEU A 113 3.89 8.32 26.14
CA LEU A 113 3.56 7.54 27.33
C LEU A 113 3.29 6.08 26.96
N CYS A 114 3.70 5.16 27.82
CA CYS A 114 3.17 3.80 27.82
C CYS A 114 1.78 3.78 28.47
N SER A 115 0.99 2.73 28.24
CA SER A 115 -0.36 2.59 28.85
C SER A 115 -0.37 2.74 30.37
N LEU A 116 0.65 2.24 31.07
CA LEU A 116 0.73 2.40 32.53
C LEU A 116 0.81 3.87 32.94
N CYS A 117 1.70 4.66 32.33
CA CYS A 117 1.85 6.08 32.63
C CYS A 117 0.63 6.89 32.18
N TYR A 118 0.07 6.56 31.02
CA TYR A 118 -1.11 7.24 30.48
C TYR A 118 -2.32 7.08 31.41
N MET A 119 -2.58 5.85 31.88
CA MET A 119 -3.70 5.53 32.78
C MET A 119 -3.44 6.00 34.23
N SER A 120 -2.17 6.19 34.62
CA SER A 120 -1.79 6.72 35.94
C SER A 120 -1.74 8.25 35.99
N ASN A 121 -2.42 8.95 35.08
CA ASN A 121 -2.53 10.41 35.08
C ASN A 121 -1.20 11.17 34.95
N MET A 122 -0.17 10.53 34.37
CA MET A 122 1.10 11.20 34.09
C MET A 122 0.93 12.15 32.90
N HIS A 123 1.70 13.24 32.86
CA HIS A 123 1.51 14.37 31.94
C HIS A 123 0.18 15.13 32.11
N ASP A 124 0.04 16.30 31.48
CA ASP A 124 -1.19 17.11 31.58
C ASP A 124 -2.42 16.34 31.09
N LEU A 125 -3.47 16.34 31.91
CA LEU A 125 -4.75 15.68 31.63
C LEU A 125 -5.61 16.45 30.62
N GLY A 126 -5.37 17.75 30.46
CA GLY A 126 -6.01 18.59 29.44
C GLY A 126 -5.39 18.46 28.06
N HIS A 127 -4.26 17.75 27.93
CA HIS A 127 -3.65 17.49 26.63
C HIS A 127 -4.37 16.36 25.88
N ILE A 128 -4.51 16.55 24.57
CA ILE A 128 -5.01 15.55 23.63
C ILE A 128 -3.86 14.57 23.32
N PHE A 129 -4.18 13.29 23.22
CA PHE A 129 -3.23 12.23 22.89
C PHE A 129 -3.65 11.48 21.64
N TYR A 130 -2.67 11.01 20.90
CA TYR A 130 -2.82 10.05 19.83
C TYR A 130 -2.51 8.64 20.37
N ARG A 131 -3.47 7.73 20.24
CA ARG A 131 -3.30 6.31 20.58
C ARG A 131 -2.84 5.54 19.35
N HIS A 132 -1.80 4.73 19.54
CA HIS A 132 -1.30 3.77 18.56
C HIS A 132 -1.41 2.37 19.16
N ASP A 133 -2.19 1.50 18.53
CA ASP A 133 -2.50 0.16 19.03
C ASP A 133 -1.42 -0.87 18.64
N SER A 134 -0.69 -0.63 17.54
CA SER A 134 0.52 -1.35 17.10
C SER A 134 1.39 -0.44 16.21
N GLU A 135 2.59 -0.89 15.78
CA GLU A 135 3.45 -0.10 14.87
C GLU A 135 2.79 0.19 13.51
N SER A 136 1.91 -0.71 13.05
CA SER A 136 1.22 -0.60 11.77
C SER A 136 -0.18 0.00 11.88
N SER A 137 -0.73 0.13 13.09
CA SER A 137 -2.11 0.57 13.31
C SER A 137 -2.37 2.00 12.82
N GLN A 138 -3.64 2.33 12.61
CA GLN A 138 -4.06 3.72 12.47
C GLN A 138 -3.92 4.47 13.79
N VAL A 139 -3.61 5.75 13.68
CA VAL A 139 -3.48 6.65 14.83
C VAL A 139 -4.88 7.12 15.18
N VAL A 140 -5.27 7.00 16.44
CA VAL A 140 -6.60 7.42 16.91
C VAL A 140 -6.45 8.60 17.86
N GLU A 141 -7.05 9.73 17.53
CA GLU A 141 -7.10 10.88 18.43
C GLU A 141 -8.04 10.59 19.61
N MET A 142 -7.54 10.78 20.82
CA MET A 142 -8.28 10.58 22.06
C MET A 142 -8.81 11.91 22.60
N PRO A 143 -10.02 11.93 23.19
CA PRO A 143 -10.44 13.08 23.98
C PRO A 143 -9.47 13.33 25.14
N THR A 144 -9.55 14.51 25.74
CA THR A 144 -8.72 14.83 26.91
C THR A 144 -9.04 13.89 28.07
N ARG A 145 -8.03 13.49 28.84
CA ARG A 145 -8.24 12.68 30.06
C ARG A 145 -9.01 13.43 31.14
N ARG A 146 -8.96 14.77 31.12
CA ARG A 146 -9.75 15.64 31.99
C ARG A 146 -11.24 15.37 31.79
N ASN A 147 -11.91 14.95 32.86
CA ASN A 147 -13.35 14.61 32.90
C ASN A 147 -13.77 13.36 32.09
N SER A 148 -12.81 12.53 31.65
CA SER A 148 -13.13 11.27 30.97
C SER A 148 -13.45 10.15 31.96
N HIS A 149 -14.34 9.24 31.58
CA HIS A 149 -14.81 8.16 32.45
C HIS A 149 -13.71 7.14 32.74
N THR A 150 -13.59 6.75 34.01
CA THR A 150 -12.65 5.72 34.45
C THR A 150 -13.38 4.53 35.06
N VAL A 151 -12.79 3.35 34.88
CA VAL A 151 -13.24 2.09 35.51
C VAL A 151 -12.04 1.45 36.19
N GLU A 152 -12.27 0.87 37.36
CA GLU A 152 -11.26 0.11 38.09
C GLU A 152 -11.10 -1.29 37.49
N LEU A 153 -9.86 -1.68 37.15
CA LEU A 153 -9.56 -3.03 36.71
C LEU A 153 -9.53 -4.00 37.90
N LYS A 154 -10.08 -5.20 37.71
CA LYS A 154 -10.09 -6.26 38.73
C LYS A 154 -9.64 -7.59 38.14
N GLY A 155 -8.73 -8.29 38.80
CA GLY A 155 -8.23 -9.56 38.29
C GLY A 155 -6.95 -10.03 38.95
N ILE A 156 -6.11 -10.73 38.18
CA ILE A 156 -4.80 -11.24 38.59
C ILE A 156 -3.79 -10.09 38.45
N PHE A 157 -3.73 -9.25 39.49
CA PHE A 157 -2.75 -8.18 39.68
C PHE A 157 -1.98 -8.40 40.98
N ALA A 158 -0.98 -7.56 41.28
CA ALA A 158 -0.27 -7.61 42.56
C ALA A 158 -1.26 -7.57 43.75
N GLY A 159 -1.05 -8.45 44.73
CA GLY A 159 -1.94 -8.68 45.87
C GLY A 159 -3.12 -9.62 45.61
N ALA A 160 -3.34 -10.08 44.37
CA ALA A 160 -4.43 -11.02 44.09
C ALA A 160 -4.13 -12.40 44.69
N LYS A 161 -5.16 -13.02 45.28
CA LYS A 161 -5.08 -14.41 45.72
C LYS A 161 -5.48 -15.33 44.58
N VAL A 162 -4.64 -16.31 44.27
CA VAL A 162 -4.78 -17.18 43.09
C VAL A 162 -4.67 -18.65 43.46
N THR A 163 -5.29 -19.50 42.65
CA THR A 163 -5.08 -20.95 42.62
C THR A 163 -4.53 -21.35 41.25
N ARG A 164 -4.14 -22.63 41.07
CA ARG A 164 -3.88 -23.17 39.73
C ARG A 164 -5.08 -22.95 38.78
N GLY A 165 -4.79 -22.56 37.55
CA GLY A 165 -5.73 -22.28 36.46
C GLY A 165 -5.78 -23.38 35.40
N ALA A 166 -6.52 -23.12 34.31
CA ALA A 166 -6.82 -24.14 33.30
C ALA A 166 -5.59 -24.62 32.50
N SER A 167 -4.57 -23.77 32.34
CA SER A 167 -3.34 -24.11 31.59
C SER A 167 -2.22 -24.70 32.45
N TRP A 168 -2.48 -25.02 33.73
CA TRP A 168 -1.44 -25.42 34.68
C TRP A 168 -0.71 -26.71 34.27
N THR A 169 0.61 -26.62 34.09
CA THR A 169 1.49 -27.76 33.77
C THR A 169 2.67 -27.90 34.74
N TRP A 170 2.58 -27.30 35.94
CA TRP A 170 3.72 -27.10 36.86
C TRP A 170 3.73 -28.10 38.03
N GLY A 171 3.15 -29.28 37.86
CA GLY A 171 3.08 -30.29 38.93
C GLY A 171 2.39 -29.75 40.19
N ASN A 172 2.99 -29.97 41.37
CA ASN A 172 2.49 -29.47 42.65
C ASN A 172 3.37 -28.36 43.23
N GLN A 173 3.91 -27.48 42.39
CA GLN A 173 4.68 -26.31 42.87
C GLN A 173 3.85 -25.37 43.76
N ASP A 174 2.52 -25.39 43.61
CA ASP A 174 1.55 -24.70 44.47
C ASP A 174 1.22 -25.44 45.77
N GLY A 175 1.76 -26.65 45.97
CA GLY A 175 1.45 -27.51 47.11
C GLY A 175 0.18 -28.35 46.94
N GLY A 176 -0.35 -28.47 45.74
CA GLY A 176 -1.53 -29.30 45.42
C GLY A 176 -2.76 -28.48 45.04
N GLU A 177 -3.75 -29.16 44.45
CA GLU A 177 -4.98 -28.54 43.96
C GLU A 177 -5.74 -27.81 45.07
N GLY A 178 -6.24 -26.61 44.76
CA GLY A 178 -6.99 -25.77 45.71
C GLY A 178 -6.11 -24.97 46.68
N LYS A 179 -4.79 -25.12 46.67
CA LYS A 179 -3.90 -24.25 47.44
C LYS A 179 -3.86 -22.84 46.85
N VAL A 180 -3.85 -21.86 47.75
CA VAL A 180 -3.88 -20.43 47.42
C VAL A 180 -2.48 -19.85 47.50
N GLY A 181 -2.12 -19.04 46.52
CA GLY A 181 -0.93 -18.21 46.49
C GLY A 181 -1.31 -16.75 46.34
N GLU A 182 -0.35 -15.88 46.57
CA GLU A 182 -0.49 -14.43 46.42
C GLU A 182 0.41 -13.95 45.29
N VAL A 183 -0.15 -13.17 44.36
CA VAL A 183 0.59 -12.54 43.28
C VAL A 183 1.41 -11.41 43.88
N VAL A 184 2.74 -11.53 43.81
CA VAL A 184 3.66 -10.50 44.26
C VAL A 184 3.72 -9.37 43.25
N GLU A 185 3.90 -9.70 41.97
CA GLU A 185 4.00 -8.73 40.89
C GLU A 185 3.76 -9.38 39.51
N ILE A 186 3.49 -8.54 38.50
CA ILE A 186 3.39 -8.94 37.10
C ILE A 186 4.69 -8.59 36.39
N GLN A 187 5.27 -9.56 35.68
CA GLN A 187 6.58 -9.44 35.05
C GLN A 187 6.52 -9.78 33.54
N ASN A 188 7.62 -9.51 32.85
CA ASN A 188 7.81 -9.90 31.45
C ASN A 188 8.30 -11.35 31.35
N TRP A 189 7.94 -12.04 30.27
CA TRP A 189 8.56 -13.31 29.92
C TRP A 189 9.78 -13.05 29.03
N GLN A 190 10.95 -12.99 29.64
CA GLN A 190 12.23 -12.80 28.95
C GLN A 190 12.19 -11.58 28.01
N LYS A 191 12.66 -11.72 26.75
CA LYS A 191 12.55 -10.71 25.67
C LYS A 191 11.40 -10.99 24.70
N GLU A 192 10.56 -12.00 24.97
CA GLU A 192 9.54 -12.49 24.03
C GLU A 192 8.18 -11.79 24.20
N SER A 193 7.71 -11.62 25.45
CA SER A 193 6.43 -10.97 25.73
C SER A 193 6.45 -10.16 27.03
N TYR A 194 5.64 -9.10 27.10
CA TYR A 194 5.67 -8.11 28.18
C TYR A 194 4.44 -8.25 29.09
N ARG A 195 4.63 -8.10 30.41
CA ARG A 195 3.56 -8.24 31.43
C ARG A 195 2.72 -9.52 31.30
N SER A 196 3.35 -10.60 30.83
CA SER A 196 2.68 -11.83 30.42
C SER A 196 2.78 -12.97 31.43
N VAL A 197 3.42 -12.72 32.58
CA VAL A 197 3.57 -13.68 33.68
C VAL A 197 3.38 -13.02 35.04
N ALA A 198 2.91 -13.81 36.00
CA ALA A 198 2.73 -13.40 37.38
C ALA A 198 3.71 -14.15 38.28
N ASN A 199 4.40 -13.40 39.15
CA ASN A 199 5.24 -13.96 40.20
C ASN A 199 4.36 -14.26 41.42
N VAL A 200 4.22 -15.53 41.78
CA VAL A 200 3.29 -15.98 42.83
C VAL A 200 4.05 -16.62 43.97
N LYS A 201 3.76 -16.17 45.19
CA LYS A 201 4.23 -16.79 46.43
C LYS A 201 3.13 -17.67 47.00
N TRP A 202 3.36 -18.98 47.04
CA TRP A 202 2.37 -19.94 47.54
C TRP A 202 2.36 -20.01 49.06
N THR A 203 1.20 -20.27 49.66
CA THR A 203 1.07 -20.44 51.12
C THR A 203 1.79 -21.70 51.64
N SER A 204 2.06 -22.66 50.77
CA SER A 204 2.67 -23.96 51.05
C SER A 204 4.21 -23.99 50.92
N GLY A 205 4.83 -22.96 50.31
CA GLY A 205 6.27 -22.92 50.04
C GLY A 205 6.84 -21.50 50.01
N GLY A 206 8.02 -21.31 50.59
CA GLY A 206 8.59 -19.97 50.81
C GLY A 206 9.10 -19.22 49.58
N THR A 207 9.33 -19.91 48.45
CA THR A 207 9.89 -19.32 47.22
C THR A 207 8.80 -18.96 46.22
N ALA A 208 8.85 -17.72 45.72
CA ALA A 208 7.95 -17.27 44.67
C ALA A 208 8.40 -17.80 43.29
N ASN A 209 7.45 -18.17 42.43
CA ASN A 209 7.68 -18.71 41.09
C ASN A 209 6.87 -17.97 40.04
N LEU A 210 7.29 -18.05 38.77
CA LEU A 210 6.65 -17.38 37.65
C LEU A 210 5.68 -18.30 36.90
N TYR A 211 4.47 -17.79 36.65
CA TYR A 211 3.39 -18.51 35.99
C TYR A 211 2.80 -17.70 34.83
N ARG A 212 2.35 -18.37 33.77
CA ARG A 212 1.85 -17.71 32.55
C ARG A 212 0.52 -17.02 32.78
N LEU A 213 0.42 -15.78 32.31
CA LEU A 213 -0.77 -14.94 32.32
C LEU A 213 -0.86 -14.20 30.98
N GLY A 214 -1.16 -14.95 29.92
CA GLY A 214 -1.26 -14.44 28.54
C GLY A 214 -0.09 -14.79 27.63
N HIS A 215 1.07 -15.20 28.15
CA HIS A 215 2.17 -15.68 27.30
C HIS A 215 1.72 -16.86 26.43
N LYS A 216 1.76 -16.71 25.10
CA LYS A 216 1.25 -17.67 24.10
C LYS A 216 -0.22 -18.09 24.36
N GLY A 217 -1.01 -17.19 24.92
CA GLY A 217 -2.42 -17.45 25.25
C GLY A 217 -2.65 -18.41 26.41
N GLN A 218 -1.62 -18.73 27.20
CA GLN A 218 -1.75 -19.62 28.35
C GLN A 218 -2.02 -18.84 29.64
N VAL A 219 -2.94 -19.36 30.46
CA VAL A 219 -3.29 -18.78 31.76
C VAL A 219 -3.21 -19.86 32.83
N ASP A 220 -2.08 -19.90 33.52
CA ASP A 220 -1.76 -20.92 34.52
C ASP A 220 -2.44 -20.66 35.86
N LEU A 221 -3.06 -19.50 36.05
CA LEU A 221 -3.60 -19.04 37.33
C LEU A 221 -5.10 -18.74 37.22
N LYS A 222 -5.80 -18.87 38.34
CA LYS A 222 -7.20 -18.48 38.50
C LYS A 222 -7.32 -17.59 39.72
N ALA A 223 -7.95 -16.43 39.59
CA ALA A 223 -8.24 -15.53 40.69
C ALA A 223 -9.24 -16.17 41.66
N HIS A 224 -8.79 -16.41 42.88
CA HIS A 224 -9.63 -16.78 44.01
C HIS A 224 -10.16 -15.52 44.72
N SER A 225 -9.31 -14.50 44.86
CA SER A 225 -9.71 -13.16 45.28
C SER A 225 -8.99 -12.15 44.40
N PRO A 226 -9.69 -11.49 43.47
CA PRO A 226 -9.07 -10.55 42.55
C PRO A 226 -8.55 -9.30 43.30
N SER A 227 -7.49 -8.70 42.77
CA SER A 227 -6.95 -7.43 43.25
C SER A 227 -7.21 -6.33 42.21
N SER A 228 -7.05 -5.07 42.64
CA SER A 228 -7.17 -3.90 41.77
C SER A 228 -5.94 -3.78 40.86
N GLY A 229 -6.19 -3.59 39.56
CA GLY A 229 -5.16 -3.31 38.56
C GLY A 229 -4.95 -1.83 38.27
N GLY A 230 -5.60 -0.95 39.05
CA GLY A 230 -5.63 0.49 38.82
C GLY A 230 -6.82 0.94 37.97
N MET A 231 -6.92 2.26 37.79
CA MET A 231 -7.98 2.88 36.99
C MET A 231 -7.59 2.95 35.52
N VAL A 232 -8.55 2.73 34.62
CA VAL A 232 -8.37 2.93 33.17
C VAL A 232 -9.46 3.82 32.61
N TYR A 233 -9.10 4.63 31.61
CA TYR A 233 -10.04 5.44 30.85
C TYR A 233 -10.80 4.56 29.85
N ILE A 234 -12.01 4.14 30.20
CA ILE A 234 -12.74 3.09 29.47
C ILE A 234 -13.00 3.45 28.00
N ASP A 235 -13.36 4.70 27.75
CA ASP A 235 -13.66 5.21 26.39
C ASP A 235 -12.41 5.39 25.53
N HIS A 236 -11.22 5.34 26.15
CA HIS A 236 -9.94 5.48 25.46
C HIS A 236 -9.34 4.13 25.09
N LEU A 237 -9.88 3.01 25.57
CA LEU A 237 -9.39 1.67 25.24
C LEU A 237 -9.79 1.26 23.81
N PRO A 238 -8.93 0.54 23.08
CA PRO A 238 -9.29 -0.02 21.78
C PRO A 238 -10.43 -1.03 21.90
N ILE A 239 -11.31 -1.07 20.91
CA ILE A 239 -12.34 -2.12 20.79
C ILE A 239 -11.71 -3.30 20.04
N LEU A 240 -11.77 -4.50 20.62
CA LEU A 240 -11.12 -5.67 20.05
C LEU A 240 -11.84 -6.13 18.76
N GLY A 241 -11.09 -6.28 17.67
CA GLY A 241 -11.61 -6.65 16.35
C GLY A 241 -12.21 -5.48 15.55
N TYR A 242 -12.34 -4.31 16.17
CA TYR A 242 -12.73 -3.08 15.48
C TYR A 242 -11.50 -2.48 14.81
N SER A 243 -11.35 -2.70 13.51
CA SER A 243 -10.50 -1.83 12.70
C SER A 243 -11.31 -0.58 12.41
N ASN A 244 -10.85 0.60 12.84
CA ASN A 244 -11.41 1.87 12.37
C ASN A 244 -11.41 1.83 10.84
N GLY A 245 -12.57 1.56 10.25
CA GLY A 245 -12.85 1.95 8.88
C GLY A 245 -12.87 3.47 8.90
N GLU A 246 -11.96 4.06 8.14
CA GLU A 246 -11.99 5.48 7.77
C GLU A 246 -12.00 6.47 8.95
N VAL A 247 -10.96 6.41 9.77
CA VAL A 247 -10.41 7.64 10.37
C VAL A 247 -9.06 7.90 9.72
N SER A 248 -9.01 8.97 8.95
CA SER A 248 -7.83 9.52 8.28
C SER A 248 -6.59 9.44 9.19
N LYS A 249 -5.58 8.63 8.82
CA LYS A 249 -4.21 8.92 9.25
C LYS A 249 -3.86 10.31 8.68
N PRO A 250 -3.45 11.30 9.49
CA PRO A 250 -2.61 12.37 8.98
C PRO A 250 -1.35 11.69 8.41
N GLN A 251 -1.05 11.95 7.14
CA GLN A 251 0.17 11.45 6.52
C GLN A 251 1.39 11.97 7.30
N ARG A 252 2.13 11.06 7.93
CA ARG A 252 3.55 11.27 8.21
C ARG A 252 4.28 11.25 6.86
N ASN A 253 4.50 12.43 6.31
CA ASN A 253 5.53 12.67 5.31
C ASN A 253 6.89 12.49 5.98
N PHE A 254 7.59 11.41 5.67
CA PHE A 254 9.05 11.36 5.83
C PHE A 254 9.68 12.26 4.76
N ASN A 255 9.76 13.55 5.11
CA ASN A 255 10.61 14.64 4.59
C ASN A 255 9.81 15.95 4.58
N SER A 256 9.58 16.54 5.75
CA SER A 256 9.40 17.99 5.91
C SER A 256 9.58 18.39 7.38
N PRO A 257 10.31 19.49 7.69
CA PRO A 257 10.47 19.98 9.06
C PRO A 257 9.13 20.42 9.67
N ARG A 258 8.99 20.19 10.98
CA ARG A 258 7.80 20.32 11.81
C ARG A 258 7.08 21.67 11.67
N HIS A 259 5.78 21.65 11.35
CA HIS A 259 4.91 22.82 11.37
C HIS A 259 4.55 23.21 12.82
N ARG A 260 5.22 24.27 13.32
CA ARG A 260 4.65 25.23 14.28
C ARG A 260 3.60 26.11 13.57
N PRO A 261 2.78 26.91 14.28
CA PRO A 261 1.83 27.82 13.61
C PRO A 261 2.59 28.65 12.58
N VAL A 262 2.22 28.53 11.30
CA VAL A 262 2.89 29.27 10.24
C VAL A 262 2.56 30.74 10.45
N LEU A 263 3.50 31.48 11.04
CA LEU A 263 3.44 32.93 11.12
C LEU A 263 3.59 33.45 9.69
N ASN A 264 2.49 33.98 9.14
CA ASN A 264 2.46 34.48 7.78
C ASN A 264 2.93 35.94 7.74
N ILE A 265 3.45 36.37 6.58
CA ILE A 265 3.78 37.77 6.34
C ILE A 265 2.51 38.62 6.55
N GLY A 266 2.60 39.61 7.43
CA GLY A 266 1.48 40.47 7.85
C GLY A 266 0.88 40.14 9.22
N ASP A 267 1.22 39.01 9.84
CA ASP A 267 0.72 38.66 11.18
C ASP A 267 1.24 39.62 12.27
N LYS A 268 0.38 40.01 13.21
CA LYS A 268 0.77 40.78 14.40
C LYS A 268 1.26 39.83 15.49
N VAL A 269 2.44 40.09 16.03
CA VAL A 269 3.13 39.24 17.00
C VAL A 269 3.68 40.03 18.17
N LYS A 270 3.74 39.42 19.37
CA LYS A 270 4.41 39.95 20.57
C LYS A 270 5.46 38.94 21.06
N VAL A 271 6.52 39.45 21.66
CA VAL A 271 7.49 38.64 22.40
C VAL A 271 7.09 38.67 23.88
N LEU A 272 6.78 37.51 24.48
CA LEU A 272 6.28 37.41 25.85
C LEU A 272 7.24 36.70 26.82
N VAL A 273 8.46 36.41 26.36
CA VAL A 273 9.52 35.80 27.18
C VAL A 273 10.40 36.87 27.83
N THR A 274 11.06 36.53 28.94
CA THR A 274 11.97 37.46 29.64
C THR A 274 13.21 37.78 28.78
N ALA A 275 13.93 38.87 29.08
CA ALA A 275 15.12 39.26 28.33
C ALA A 275 16.23 38.19 28.38
N GLU A 276 16.37 37.49 29.50
CA GLU A 276 17.35 36.41 29.67
C GLU A 276 16.98 35.16 28.86
N GLU A 277 15.69 34.80 28.81
CA GLU A 277 15.19 33.69 28.00
C GLU A 277 15.28 34.01 26.51
N LEU A 278 14.93 35.25 26.13
CA LEU A 278 15.06 35.73 24.77
C LEU A 278 16.52 35.66 24.30
N GLN A 279 17.48 36.09 25.13
CA GLN A 279 18.91 36.00 24.82
C GLN A 279 19.36 34.56 24.58
N LYS A 280 18.92 33.61 25.42
CA LYS A 280 19.25 32.18 25.27
C LYS A 280 18.65 31.59 23.99
N MET A 281 17.41 31.93 23.67
CA MET A 281 16.70 31.42 22.48
C MET A 281 17.15 32.05 21.16
N GLN A 282 17.81 33.22 21.22
CA GLN A 282 18.37 33.90 20.03
C GLN A 282 19.72 33.37 19.58
N VAL A 283 20.36 32.47 20.34
CA VAL A 283 21.64 31.86 19.94
C VAL A 283 21.42 31.00 18.70
N GLY A 284 22.04 31.40 17.58
CA GLY A 284 21.87 30.74 16.27
C GLY A 284 20.75 31.30 15.40
N HIS A 285 19.93 32.24 15.92
CA HIS A 285 18.73 32.77 15.26
C HIS A 285 18.72 34.30 15.26
N GLY A 286 19.42 34.94 14.32
CA GLY A 286 19.49 36.41 14.19
C GLY A 286 20.36 37.16 15.22
N GLY A 287 20.76 36.50 16.32
CA GLY A 287 21.66 37.04 17.35
C GLY A 287 20.95 37.87 18.41
N TRP A 288 21.67 38.19 19.49
CA TRP A 288 21.18 39.01 20.61
C TRP A 288 21.78 40.42 20.57
N ASN A 289 20.92 41.43 20.78
CA ASN A 289 21.31 42.81 21.00
C ASN A 289 20.51 43.35 22.19
N SER A 290 21.15 44.05 23.13
CA SER A 290 20.51 44.54 24.35
C SER A 290 19.29 45.43 24.08
N ARG A 291 19.22 46.12 22.93
CA ARG A 291 18.04 46.91 22.52
C ARG A 291 16.83 46.05 22.14
N MET A 292 16.99 44.76 21.87
CA MET A 292 15.87 43.84 21.59
C MET A 292 14.96 43.66 22.82
N ALA A 293 15.51 43.79 24.02
CA ALA A 293 14.73 43.76 25.26
C ALA A 293 13.66 44.87 25.32
N GLU A 294 13.89 46.01 24.65
CA GLU A 294 12.93 47.11 24.57
C GLU A 294 11.68 46.79 23.75
N PHE A 295 11.68 45.66 23.01
CA PHE A 295 10.57 45.20 22.18
C PHE A 295 9.83 43.99 22.76
N ILE A 296 10.26 43.51 23.93
CA ILE A 296 9.49 42.54 24.73
C ILE A 296 8.17 43.20 25.14
N GLY A 297 7.06 42.50 24.94
CA GLY A 297 5.69 42.99 25.17
C GLY A 297 5.12 43.91 24.08
N LYS A 298 5.94 44.43 23.16
CA LYS A 298 5.48 45.32 22.07
C LYS A 298 4.96 44.53 20.87
N VAL A 299 3.92 45.05 20.23
CA VAL A 299 3.36 44.45 19.00
C VAL A 299 4.24 44.85 17.81
N GLY A 300 4.70 43.85 17.07
CA GLY A 300 5.34 44.02 15.77
C GLY A 300 4.59 43.26 14.68
N VAL A 301 4.90 43.57 13.42
CA VAL A 301 4.30 42.90 12.25
C VAL A 301 5.34 42.02 11.58
N VAL A 302 4.98 40.77 11.27
CA VAL A 302 5.83 39.84 10.53
C VAL A 302 6.07 40.39 9.13
N HIS A 303 7.29 40.86 8.88
CA HIS A 303 7.69 41.45 7.60
C HIS A 303 8.19 40.39 6.63
N ARG A 304 8.93 39.39 7.12
CA ARG A 304 9.49 38.30 6.30
C ARG A 304 9.82 37.07 7.14
N VAL A 305 9.64 35.88 6.55
CA VAL A 305 10.24 34.63 7.04
C VAL A 305 11.55 34.38 6.28
N THR A 306 12.61 34.07 7.00
CA THR A 306 13.93 33.78 6.40
C THR A 306 14.02 32.33 5.91
N ASP A 307 14.98 32.04 5.05
CA ASP A 307 15.16 30.72 4.44
C ASP A 307 15.56 29.63 5.48
N ARG A 308 15.99 30.06 6.68
CA ARG A 308 16.28 29.19 7.85
C ARG A 308 15.09 29.02 8.80
N GLY A 309 13.95 29.65 8.50
CA GLY A 309 12.73 29.58 9.32
C GLY A 309 12.59 30.69 10.37
N ASP A 310 13.56 31.58 10.55
CA ASP A 310 13.47 32.71 11.49
C ASP A 310 12.53 33.81 11.02
N ILE A 311 11.93 34.54 11.96
CA ILE A 311 10.88 35.51 11.68
C ILE A 311 11.43 36.93 11.85
N ARG A 312 11.37 37.73 10.78
CA ARG A 312 11.74 39.14 10.81
C ARG A 312 10.52 40.01 11.07
N VAL A 313 10.53 40.70 12.20
CA VAL A 313 9.43 41.52 12.70
C VAL A 313 9.79 43.00 12.57
N GLN A 314 8.87 43.79 12.03
CA GLN A 314 9.00 45.24 11.91
C GLN A 314 8.20 45.94 13.03
N TYR A 315 8.84 46.90 13.68
CA TYR A 315 8.25 47.72 14.75
C TYR A 315 8.24 49.19 14.32
N ASN A 316 7.07 49.83 14.38
CA ASN A 316 6.79 51.16 13.84
C ASN A 316 7.03 51.24 12.31
N ASN A 317 6.20 52.00 11.59
CA ASN A 317 6.21 52.06 10.11
C ASN A 317 7.48 52.69 9.48
N SER A 318 8.56 52.81 10.23
CA SER A 318 9.88 53.24 9.79
C SER A 318 10.73 52.03 9.37
N SER A 319 11.39 52.12 8.21
CA SER A 319 12.19 51.02 7.63
C SER A 319 13.40 50.57 8.46
N ASN A 320 13.81 51.35 9.48
CA ASN A 320 15.02 51.14 10.27
C ASN A 320 14.83 50.35 11.59
N GLN A 321 13.62 49.94 11.98
CA GLN A 321 13.39 49.17 13.22
C GLN A 321 12.86 47.77 12.92
N ARG A 322 13.76 46.90 12.45
CA ARG A 322 13.46 45.50 12.08
C ARG A 322 14.38 44.54 12.83
N TRP A 323 13.79 43.56 13.48
CA TRP A 323 14.52 42.56 14.28
C TRP A 323 14.16 41.15 13.83
N THR A 324 15.12 40.23 13.90
CA THR A 324 14.93 38.82 13.55
C THR A 324 14.83 38.02 14.84
N PHE A 325 13.76 37.25 15.00
CA PHE A 325 13.48 36.45 16.19
C PHE A 325 13.35 34.97 15.83
N HIS A 326 13.76 34.12 16.77
CA HIS A 326 13.43 32.72 16.79
C HIS A 326 11.89 32.55 16.80
N PRO A 327 11.30 31.68 15.96
CA PRO A 327 9.83 31.56 15.85
C PRO A 327 9.15 31.22 17.18
N GLY A 328 9.84 30.47 18.04
CA GLY A 328 9.33 30.06 19.35
C GLY A 328 9.23 31.16 20.41
N VAL A 329 9.78 32.36 20.18
CA VAL A 329 9.60 33.48 21.12
C VAL A 329 8.46 34.42 20.72
N LEU A 330 7.85 34.20 19.55
CA LEU A 330 6.79 35.04 19.01
C LEU A 330 5.42 34.40 19.22
N THR A 331 4.55 35.15 19.88
CA THR A 331 3.14 34.78 20.07
C THR A 331 2.28 35.62 19.12
N LYS A 332 1.44 34.96 18.31
CA LYS A 332 0.47 35.65 17.45
C LYS A 332 -0.58 36.33 18.32
N VAL A 333 -0.77 37.63 18.13
CA VAL A 333 -1.82 38.39 18.83
C VAL A 333 -3.14 38.20 18.08
N HIS A 334 -4.15 37.63 18.73
CA HIS A 334 -5.51 37.57 18.20
C HIS A 334 -6.14 38.96 18.28
N ALA A 335 -6.35 39.59 17.13
CA ALA A 335 -6.97 40.90 17.05
C ALA A 335 -8.49 40.73 16.90
N PHE A 336 -9.26 41.15 17.91
CA PHE A 336 -10.68 41.41 17.78
C PHE A 336 -10.88 42.68 16.94
N LEU A 337 -11.95 42.72 16.14
CA LEU A 337 -12.34 43.88 15.35
C LEU A 337 -13.54 44.59 15.97
N VAL A 338 -13.65 45.89 15.72
CA VAL A 338 -14.87 46.64 16.05
C VAL A 338 -16.04 46.03 15.30
N GLY A 339 -17.05 45.60 16.03
CA GLY A 339 -18.23 44.89 15.52
C GLY A 339 -18.31 43.42 15.90
N ASP A 340 -17.22 42.82 16.38
CA ASP A 340 -17.20 41.40 16.77
C ASP A 340 -18.14 41.13 17.95
N LEU A 341 -18.88 40.01 17.87
CA LEU A 341 -19.65 39.51 19.00
C LEU A 341 -18.75 38.68 19.90
N VAL A 342 -18.69 39.03 21.18
CA VAL A 342 -17.84 38.40 22.17
C VAL A 342 -18.66 38.00 23.40
N ARG A 343 -18.42 36.82 23.94
CA ARG A 343 -19.01 36.35 25.19
C ARG A 343 -18.05 36.65 26.33
N VAL A 344 -18.53 37.38 27.34
CA VAL A 344 -17.77 37.63 28.58
C VAL A 344 -17.70 36.33 29.37
N SER A 345 -16.53 36.01 29.92
CA SER A 345 -16.33 34.84 30.77
C SER A 345 -17.34 34.81 31.93
N ASP A 346 -17.79 33.62 32.29
CA ASP A 346 -18.69 33.36 33.41
C ASP A 346 -17.94 33.14 34.73
N ASP A 347 -16.61 32.94 34.66
CA ASP A 347 -15.73 32.82 35.82
C ASP A 347 -15.42 34.19 36.45
N LEU A 348 -16.04 34.46 37.60
CA LEU A 348 -15.91 35.71 38.35
C LEU A 348 -14.47 36.00 38.80
N GLU A 349 -13.77 35.00 39.33
CA GLU A 349 -12.45 35.21 39.92
C GLU A 349 -11.40 35.42 38.82
N ALA A 350 -11.51 34.67 37.71
CA ALA A 350 -10.67 34.89 36.54
C ALA A 350 -10.90 36.28 35.90
N VAL A 351 -12.15 36.76 35.83
CA VAL A 351 -12.42 38.10 35.29
C VAL A 351 -11.88 39.19 36.22
N LYS A 352 -11.97 39.05 37.55
CA LYS A 352 -11.38 40.02 38.48
C LYS A 352 -9.87 40.13 38.31
N GLU A 353 -9.18 39.01 38.26
CA GLU A 353 -7.72 38.95 38.09
C GLU A 353 -7.30 39.57 36.75
N ASN A 354 -8.03 39.26 35.67
CA ASN A 354 -7.73 39.80 34.34
C ASN A 354 -8.07 41.30 34.18
N GLN A 355 -8.91 41.87 35.06
CA GLN A 355 -9.30 43.28 34.99
C GLN A 355 -8.38 44.21 35.79
N GLU A 356 -7.50 43.68 36.63
CA GLU A 356 -6.55 44.49 37.41
C GLU A 356 -5.60 45.26 36.47
N GLY A 357 -5.64 46.59 36.54
CA GLY A 357 -4.85 47.47 35.66
C GLY A 357 -5.46 47.70 34.26
N HIS A 358 -6.62 47.11 33.96
CA HIS A 358 -7.32 47.16 32.67
C HIS A 358 -8.78 47.62 32.84
N GLY A 359 -8.96 48.74 33.55
CA GLY A 359 -10.26 49.34 33.89
C GLY A 359 -10.80 48.98 35.28
N ASP A 360 -10.10 48.11 36.00
CA ASP A 360 -10.35 47.59 37.35
C ASP A 360 -11.75 46.97 37.56
N TRP A 361 -11.83 45.94 38.38
CA TRP A 361 -13.10 45.30 38.67
C TRP A 361 -13.98 46.19 39.56
N VAL A 362 -15.24 46.39 39.16
CA VAL A 362 -16.30 46.95 40.01
C VAL A 362 -17.47 45.98 40.12
N ASP A 363 -18.10 45.86 41.30
CA ASP A 363 -19.13 44.83 41.54
C ASP A 363 -20.36 44.92 40.61
N ALA A 364 -20.61 46.08 40.01
CA ALA A 364 -21.63 46.24 38.97
C ALA A 364 -21.36 45.42 37.69
N MET A 365 -20.10 45.01 37.44
CA MET A 365 -19.70 44.15 36.32
C MET A 365 -20.17 42.69 36.47
N ARG A 366 -20.64 42.25 37.66
CA ARG A 366 -21.28 40.93 37.80
C ARG A 366 -22.44 40.74 36.83
N GLY A 367 -23.12 41.83 36.47
CA GLY A 367 -24.26 41.81 35.55
C GLY A 367 -23.91 41.46 34.10
N VAL A 368 -22.63 41.45 33.72
CA VAL A 368 -22.17 41.14 32.35
C VAL A 368 -21.48 39.79 32.18
N LEU A 369 -21.15 39.08 33.26
CA LEU A 369 -20.55 37.75 33.21
C LEU A 369 -21.44 36.76 32.43
N GLY A 370 -20.85 35.95 31.56
CA GLY A 370 -21.54 34.98 30.71
C GLY A 370 -22.39 35.57 29.58
N LYS A 371 -22.56 36.89 29.49
CA LYS A 371 -23.40 37.54 28.46
C LYS A 371 -22.61 37.80 27.18
N VAL A 372 -23.33 37.84 26.06
CA VAL A 372 -22.78 38.24 24.76
C VAL A 372 -22.91 39.75 24.61
N GLY A 373 -21.79 40.40 24.28
CA GLY A 373 -21.72 41.80 23.93
C GLY A 373 -21.03 42.01 22.59
N GLN A 374 -21.10 43.23 22.09
CA GLN A 374 -20.45 43.61 20.84
C GLN A 374 -19.28 44.54 21.13
N VAL A 375 -18.12 44.27 20.53
CA VAL A 375 -16.93 45.13 20.63
C VAL A 375 -17.23 46.43 19.88
N GLN A 376 -17.31 47.55 20.59
CA GLN A 376 -17.52 48.88 20.02
C GLN A 376 -16.21 49.58 19.69
N GLU A 377 -15.16 49.30 20.44
CA GLU A 377 -13.87 49.95 20.30
C GLU A 377 -12.78 49.00 20.80
N VAL A 378 -11.63 49.03 20.16
CA VAL A 378 -10.43 48.31 20.60
C VAL A 378 -9.38 49.36 20.91
N TYR A 379 -9.02 49.50 22.18
CA TYR A 379 -8.07 50.49 22.65
C TYR A 379 -6.64 50.13 22.22
N SER A 380 -5.74 51.12 22.26
CA SER A 380 -4.36 50.99 21.79
C SER A 380 -3.50 50.01 22.60
N ASP A 381 -3.89 49.75 23.85
CA ASP A 381 -3.29 48.74 24.74
C ASP A 381 -3.80 47.32 24.45
N GLY A 382 -4.91 47.19 23.72
CA GLY A 382 -5.56 45.94 23.34
C GLY A 382 -6.89 45.70 24.04
N ASP A 383 -7.30 46.53 25.00
CA ASP A 383 -8.55 46.35 25.73
C ASP A 383 -9.79 46.59 24.87
N LEU A 384 -10.85 45.88 25.19
CA LEU A 384 -12.07 45.85 24.40
C LEU A 384 -13.17 46.64 25.10
N ARG A 385 -13.71 47.63 24.42
CA ARG A 385 -14.93 48.32 24.87
C ARG A 385 -16.14 47.54 24.38
N VAL A 386 -16.79 46.78 25.27
CA VAL A 386 -17.86 45.84 24.92
C VAL A 386 -19.21 46.35 25.41
N ALA A 387 -20.15 46.49 24.48
CA ALA A 387 -21.53 46.86 24.78
C ALA A 387 -22.39 45.59 24.94
N VAL A 388 -22.94 45.38 26.13
CA VAL A 388 -23.85 44.27 26.44
C VAL A 388 -25.27 44.82 26.52
N LYS A 389 -26.23 44.19 25.84
CA LYS A 389 -27.62 44.69 25.73
C LYS A 389 -28.26 44.83 27.12
N GLY A 390 -28.72 46.05 27.44
CA GLY A 390 -29.37 46.37 28.72
C GLY A 390 -28.41 46.58 29.90
N GLN A 391 -27.11 46.76 29.64
CA GLN A 391 -26.08 47.09 30.62
C GLN A 391 -25.27 48.29 30.13
N PRO A 392 -24.59 49.04 31.02
CA PRO A 392 -23.60 50.03 30.60
C PRO A 392 -22.47 49.36 29.79
N VAL A 393 -21.75 50.17 29.00
CA VAL A 393 -20.63 49.69 28.19
C VAL A 393 -19.41 49.50 29.09
N TRP A 394 -18.73 48.37 28.97
CA TRP A 394 -17.61 48.00 29.84
C TRP A 394 -16.31 47.88 29.06
N THR A 395 -15.20 48.29 29.67
CA THR A 395 -13.85 47.98 29.17
C THR A 395 -13.44 46.63 29.74
N LEU A 396 -13.10 45.70 28.87
CA LEU A 396 -12.76 44.32 29.22
C LEU A 396 -11.42 43.93 28.60
N ASN A 397 -10.58 43.28 29.40
CA ASN A 397 -9.38 42.62 28.94
C ASN A 397 -9.76 41.56 27.88
N PRO A 398 -9.04 41.46 26.75
CA PRO A 398 -9.28 40.46 25.71
C PRO A 398 -9.32 39.01 26.22
N LEU A 399 -8.63 38.70 27.33
CA LEU A 399 -8.62 37.37 27.95
C LEU A 399 -9.92 37.07 28.73
N SER A 400 -10.66 38.10 29.11
CA SER A 400 -11.96 37.99 29.79
C SER A 400 -13.11 37.73 28.83
N VAL A 401 -12.87 37.65 27.52
CA VAL A 401 -13.91 37.44 26.50
C VAL A 401 -13.50 36.39 25.46
N LYS A 402 -14.49 35.73 24.84
CA LYS A 402 -14.28 34.77 23.75
C LYS A 402 -15.11 35.18 22.53
N ALA A 403 -14.51 35.14 21.34
CA ALA A 403 -15.23 35.44 20.09
C ALA A 403 -16.39 34.45 19.88
N VAL A 404 -17.56 34.98 19.53
CA VAL A 404 -18.73 34.20 19.11
C VAL A 404 -18.72 34.17 17.58
N PRO A 405 -18.56 33.00 16.94
CA PRO A 405 -18.56 32.91 15.48
C PRO A 405 -19.91 33.38 14.92
N VAL A 406 -19.88 34.37 14.04
CA VAL A 406 -21.07 34.89 13.36
C VAL A 406 -21.45 33.94 12.23
N THR A 407 -22.56 33.23 12.38
CA THR A 407 -23.27 32.66 11.23
C THR A 407 -23.95 33.80 10.46
N PRO A 408 -23.95 33.79 9.11
CA PRO A 408 -24.60 34.84 8.33
C PRO A 408 -26.13 34.66 8.39
N GLU A 409 -26.79 35.38 9.29
CA GLU A 409 -28.25 35.50 9.26
C GLU A 409 -28.68 36.53 8.20
N ARG A 410 -29.50 36.06 7.25
CA ARG A 410 -30.38 36.88 6.42
C ARG A 410 -31.26 37.74 7.35
N LYS A 411 -31.38 39.02 7.02
CA LYS A 411 -32.33 39.93 7.66
C LYS A 411 -33.77 39.46 7.41
N GLY A 412 -34.40 38.94 8.45
CA GLY A 412 -35.83 38.67 8.57
C GLY A 412 -36.12 38.43 10.06
N LYS A 413 -37.21 38.97 10.59
CA LYS A 413 -37.54 38.95 12.03
C LYS A 413 -37.46 37.53 12.62
N PRO A 414 -36.63 37.24 13.64
CA PRO A 414 -36.53 35.91 14.20
C PRO A 414 -37.48 35.75 15.40
N SER A 415 -38.61 35.09 15.17
CA SER A 415 -39.33 34.41 16.27
C SER A 415 -40.12 33.17 15.86
N GLU A 416 -40.15 32.76 14.58
CA GLU A 416 -40.81 31.52 14.13
C GLU A 416 -39.89 30.54 13.37
N ASP A 417 -38.81 30.98 12.73
CA ASP A 417 -38.00 30.12 11.85
C ASP A 417 -37.07 29.11 12.55
N ILE A 418 -36.66 29.36 13.81
CA ILE A 418 -35.73 28.46 14.53
C ILE A 418 -36.43 27.18 15.01
N LYS A 419 -37.76 27.22 15.25
CA LYS A 419 -38.54 26.01 15.52
C LYS A 419 -38.64 25.11 14.28
N ASN A 420 -38.81 25.71 13.10
CA ASN A 420 -38.91 24.98 11.84
C ASN A 420 -37.66 24.16 11.48
N ILE A 421 -36.43 24.61 11.80
CA ILE A 421 -35.20 23.90 11.40
C ILE A 421 -34.98 22.61 12.22
N ALA A 422 -35.29 22.64 13.52
CA ALA A 422 -35.23 21.46 14.38
C ALA A 422 -36.30 20.42 13.96
N ASP A 423 -37.50 20.90 13.62
CA ASP A 423 -38.59 20.05 13.11
C ASP A 423 -38.27 19.50 11.70
N LEU A 424 -37.65 20.30 10.82
CA LEU A 424 -37.18 19.90 9.48
C LEU A 424 -36.11 18.80 9.55
N THR A 425 -35.21 18.87 10.53
CA THR A 425 -34.17 17.84 10.74
C THR A 425 -34.78 16.51 11.21
N ALA A 426 -35.81 16.57 12.06
CA ALA A 426 -36.56 15.39 12.49
C ALA A 426 -37.41 14.78 11.37
N MET A 427 -38.04 15.61 10.52
CA MET A 427 -38.77 15.15 9.32
C MET A 427 -37.85 14.54 8.27
N PHE A 428 -36.56 14.90 8.24
CA PHE A 428 -35.66 14.44 7.18
C PHE A 428 -35.40 12.93 7.24
N GLY A 429 -35.37 12.31 8.42
CA GLY A 429 -35.28 10.85 8.53
C GLY A 429 -36.44 10.13 7.86
N GLU A 430 -37.66 10.69 7.90
CA GLU A 430 -38.81 10.11 7.17
C GLU A 430 -38.71 10.34 5.66
N LEU A 431 -38.15 11.47 5.23
CA LEU A 431 -37.89 11.80 3.83
C LEU A 431 -36.79 10.93 3.22
N GLU A 432 -35.76 10.57 3.98
CA GLU A 432 -34.74 9.60 3.57
C GLU A 432 -35.38 8.25 3.26
N ILE A 433 -36.21 7.75 4.18
CA ILE A 433 -36.97 6.51 3.99
C ILE A 433 -37.92 6.66 2.80
N ALA A 434 -38.58 7.80 2.64
CA ALA A 434 -39.47 8.05 1.50
C ALA A 434 -38.72 8.04 0.16
N SER A 435 -37.55 8.67 0.09
CA SER A 435 -36.69 8.67 -1.09
C SER A 435 -36.19 7.26 -1.42
N ALA A 436 -35.74 6.52 -0.41
CA ALA A 436 -35.27 5.13 -0.58
C ALA A 436 -36.39 4.16 -1.00
N THR A 437 -37.60 4.31 -0.42
CA THR A 437 -38.74 3.44 -0.72
C THR A 437 -39.51 3.83 -1.99
N GLY A 438 -39.34 5.06 -2.48
CA GLY A 438 -40.03 5.58 -3.67
C GLY A 438 -41.39 6.22 -3.38
N ARG A 439 -41.63 6.72 -2.16
CA ARG A 439 -42.89 7.42 -1.79
C ARG A 439 -42.91 8.84 -2.37
N LYS A 440 -43.29 8.95 -3.64
CA LYS A 440 -43.25 10.19 -4.42
C LYS A 440 -44.11 11.32 -3.89
N ASP A 441 -45.27 11.03 -3.30
CA ASP A 441 -46.21 12.07 -2.85
C ASP A 441 -45.61 12.89 -1.70
N MET A 442 -44.91 12.22 -0.78
CA MET A 442 -44.22 12.86 0.35
C MET A 442 -43.04 13.72 -0.12
N ILE A 443 -42.28 13.26 -1.12
CA ILE A 443 -41.18 14.05 -1.69
C ILE A 443 -41.73 15.28 -2.46
N LYS A 444 -42.81 15.13 -3.22
CA LYS A 444 -43.46 16.26 -3.92
C LYS A 444 -43.97 17.30 -2.95
N GLU A 445 -44.63 16.88 -1.87
CA GLU A 445 -45.11 17.78 -0.83
C GLU A 445 -43.95 18.54 -0.18
N PHE A 446 -42.89 17.83 0.23
CA PHE A 446 -41.70 18.45 0.81
C PHE A 446 -41.08 19.51 -0.09
N VAL A 447 -40.87 19.17 -1.36
CA VAL A 447 -40.27 20.05 -2.35
C VAL A 447 -41.14 21.28 -2.66
N THR A 448 -42.47 21.10 -2.66
CA THR A 448 -43.41 22.21 -2.86
C THR A 448 -43.42 23.17 -1.68
N VAL A 449 -43.34 22.65 -0.45
CA VAL A 449 -43.35 23.45 0.79
C VAL A 449 -41.98 24.09 1.06
N HIS A 450 -40.88 23.42 0.71
CA HIS A 450 -39.50 23.84 1.01
C HIS A 450 -38.59 23.89 -0.23
N PRO A 451 -38.89 24.71 -1.25
CA PRO A 451 -38.16 24.73 -2.52
C PRO A 451 -36.69 25.16 -2.40
N ASN A 452 -36.31 25.85 -1.32
CA ASN A 452 -34.91 26.28 -1.10
C ASN A 452 -34.06 25.23 -0.36
N ASN A 453 -34.64 24.09 0.04
CA ASN A 453 -33.99 23.09 0.91
C ASN A 453 -33.87 21.72 0.24
N VAL A 454 -34.01 21.64 -1.09
CA VAL A 454 -33.98 20.38 -1.85
C VAL A 454 -32.62 19.67 -1.72
N ASP A 455 -31.53 20.44 -1.63
CA ASP A 455 -30.15 19.94 -1.44
C ASP A 455 -29.73 19.80 0.03
N MET A 456 -30.68 19.85 0.97
CA MET A 456 -30.39 19.65 2.38
C MET A 456 -29.77 18.26 2.59
N LYS A 457 -28.76 18.19 3.47
CA LYS A 457 -28.01 16.97 3.77
C LYS A 457 -28.39 16.46 5.15
N SER A 458 -28.57 15.15 5.25
CA SER A 458 -28.68 14.43 6.51
C SER A 458 -27.72 13.25 6.48
N ALA A 459 -26.98 13.04 7.58
CA ALA A 459 -25.81 12.16 7.62
C ALA A 459 -24.83 12.38 6.43
N GLY A 460 -24.69 13.63 5.97
CA GLY A 460 -23.83 14.02 4.86
C GLY A 460 -24.41 13.80 3.45
N LYS A 461 -25.65 13.30 3.31
CA LYS A 461 -26.22 12.88 2.01
C LYS A 461 -27.49 13.65 1.65
N THR A 462 -27.68 13.95 0.36
CA THR A 462 -28.90 14.55 -0.20
C THR A 462 -29.94 13.47 -0.54
N LEU A 463 -31.21 13.88 -0.64
CA LEU A 463 -32.29 12.97 -1.08
C LEU A 463 -32.03 12.43 -2.49
N LEU A 464 -31.34 13.20 -3.35
CA LEU A 464 -30.98 12.79 -4.70
C LEU A 464 -29.91 11.69 -4.69
N GLN A 465 -28.90 11.78 -3.83
CA GLN A 465 -27.89 10.73 -3.66
C GLN A 465 -28.52 9.42 -3.16
N ILE A 466 -29.48 9.50 -2.23
CA ILE A 466 -30.24 8.33 -1.73
C ILE A 466 -31.09 7.72 -2.85
N ALA A 467 -31.84 8.54 -3.59
CA ALA A 467 -32.63 8.08 -4.72
C ALA A 467 -31.76 7.42 -5.80
N ALA A 468 -30.56 7.97 -6.04
CA ALA A 468 -29.60 7.45 -6.99
C ALA A 468 -29.07 6.06 -6.58
N HIS A 469 -28.75 5.87 -5.30
CA HIS A 469 -28.33 4.58 -4.74
C HIS A 469 -29.40 3.49 -4.93
N GLU A 470 -30.65 3.82 -4.60
CA GLU A 470 -31.77 2.88 -4.69
C GLU A 470 -32.33 2.74 -6.12
N GLY A 471 -31.89 3.59 -7.05
CA GLY A 471 -32.32 3.58 -8.45
C GLY A 471 -33.76 4.09 -8.66
N LYS A 472 -34.23 4.99 -7.80
CA LYS A 472 -35.59 5.55 -7.87
C LYS A 472 -35.66 6.73 -8.85
N ILE A 473 -35.77 6.42 -10.14
CA ILE A 473 -35.76 7.41 -11.23
C ILE A 473 -36.87 8.46 -11.05
N GLU A 474 -38.10 8.05 -10.72
CA GLU A 474 -39.22 8.99 -10.50
C GLU A 474 -38.94 10.00 -9.37
N ILE A 475 -38.22 9.59 -8.31
CA ILE A 475 -37.85 10.50 -7.22
C ILE A 475 -36.74 11.46 -7.68
N ALA A 476 -35.74 10.94 -8.40
CA ALA A 476 -34.69 11.78 -8.98
C ALA A 476 -35.25 12.80 -9.98
N GLU A 477 -36.27 12.43 -10.77
CA GLU A 477 -37.02 13.35 -11.64
C GLU A 477 -37.64 14.50 -10.84
N ILE A 478 -38.42 14.19 -9.80
CA ILE A 478 -39.07 15.20 -8.95
C ILE A 478 -38.06 16.15 -8.32
N LEU A 479 -36.95 15.62 -7.80
CA LEU A 479 -35.91 16.41 -7.14
C LEU A 479 -35.18 17.32 -8.15
N LEU A 480 -34.80 16.80 -9.31
CA LEU A 480 -34.11 17.57 -10.35
C LEU A 480 -35.00 18.62 -11.01
N ASP A 481 -36.29 18.34 -11.19
CA ASP A 481 -37.26 19.34 -11.68
C ASP A 481 -37.50 20.46 -10.67
N ALA A 482 -37.22 20.20 -9.40
CA ALA A 482 -37.19 21.20 -8.35
C ALA A 482 -35.80 21.76 -8.07
N ASN A 483 -34.93 21.76 -9.07
CA ASN A 483 -33.63 22.40 -9.03
C ASN A 483 -32.60 21.77 -8.05
N ALA A 484 -32.76 20.48 -7.69
CA ALA A 484 -31.70 19.75 -6.98
C ALA A 484 -30.40 19.77 -7.79
N SER A 485 -29.28 19.96 -7.09
CA SER A 485 -27.96 20.02 -7.72
C SER A 485 -27.38 18.61 -7.96
N LEU A 486 -26.87 18.39 -9.17
CA LEU A 486 -26.17 17.16 -9.57
C LEU A 486 -24.73 17.10 -9.03
N ASP A 487 -24.17 18.25 -8.68
CA ASP A 487 -22.78 18.43 -8.26
C ASP A 487 -22.62 18.44 -6.73
N GLU A 488 -23.72 18.29 -5.98
CA GLU A 488 -23.64 18.13 -4.54
C GLU A 488 -22.92 16.85 -4.19
N VAL A 489 -21.95 17.01 -3.28
CA VAL A 489 -21.09 15.92 -2.80
C VAL A 489 -21.34 15.66 -1.33
N ASP A 490 -21.19 14.41 -0.93
CA ASP A 490 -21.14 14.06 0.50
C ASP A 490 -19.76 14.36 1.12
N ASP A 491 -19.53 13.88 2.34
CA ASP A 491 -18.28 14.07 3.08
C ASP A 491 -17.08 13.33 2.45
N GLU A 492 -17.32 12.31 1.63
CA GLU A 492 -16.30 11.59 0.85
C GLU A 492 -16.00 12.28 -0.49
N GLY A 493 -16.90 13.18 -0.91
CA GLY A 493 -16.83 13.88 -2.18
C GLY A 493 -17.61 13.19 -3.29
N ASP A 494 -18.50 12.25 -2.97
CA ASP A 494 -19.25 11.45 -3.93
C ASP A 494 -20.53 12.17 -4.37
N THR A 495 -20.73 12.29 -5.69
CA THR A 495 -21.95 12.86 -6.30
C THR A 495 -23.07 11.83 -6.44
N ALA A 496 -24.28 12.24 -6.83
CA ALA A 496 -25.37 11.32 -7.14
C ALA A 496 -24.98 10.25 -8.19
N LEU A 497 -24.07 10.57 -9.11
CA LEU A 497 -23.56 9.62 -10.11
C LEU A 497 -22.71 8.50 -9.46
N HIS A 498 -21.90 8.83 -8.45
CA HIS A 498 -21.13 7.84 -7.68
C HIS A 498 -22.07 6.90 -6.91
N TYR A 499 -23.12 7.44 -6.30
CA TYR A 499 -24.14 6.65 -5.60
C TYR A 499 -24.91 5.70 -6.54
N ALA A 500 -25.24 6.15 -7.75
CA ALA A 500 -25.84 5.28 -8.76
C ALA A 500 -24.89 4.15 -9.21
N ALA A 501 -23.59 4.44 -9.37
CA ALA A 501 -22.58 3.42 -9.65
C ALA A 501 -22.42 2.43 -8.48
N PHE A 502 -22.35 2.93 -7.24
CA PHE A 502 -22.22 2.11 -6.04
C PHE A 502 -23.44 1.22 -5.81
N GLY A 503 -24.64 1.77 -6.02
CA GLY A 503 -25.93 1.08 -5.97
C GLY A 503 -26.20 0.18 -7.18
N GLN A 504 -25.28 0.14 -8.16
CA GLN A 504 -25.35 -0.73 -9.33
C GLN A 504 -26.58 -0.44 -10.22
N LYS A 505 -26.93 0.84 -10.40
CA LYS A 505 -28.14 1.28 -11.10
C LYS A 505 -27.82 1.86 -12.48
N ALA A 506 -27.67 1.00 -13.48
CA ALA A 506 -27.29 1.41 -14.84
C ALA A 506 -28.26 2.41 -15.50
N GLU A 507 -29.57 2.20 -15.36
CA GLU A 507 -30.58 3.14 -15.90
C GLU A 507 -30.59 4.49 -15.17
N MET A 508 -30.30 4.50 -13.87
CA MET A 508 -30.14 5.75 -13.11
C MET A 508 -28.90 6.53 -13.57
N LEU A 509 -27.76 5.84 -13.82
CA LEU A 509 -26.57 6.49 -14.39
C LEU A 509 -26.89 7.17 -15.72
N LYS A 510 -27.57 6.46 -16.62
CA LYS A 510 -27.99 6.99 -17.92
C LYS A 510 -28.90 8.22 -17.76
N TYR A 511 -29.85 8.15 -16.82
CA TYR A 511 -30.76 9.25 -16.53
C TYR A 511 -30.00 10.48 -15.98
N LEU A 512 -29.17 10.32 -14.95
CA LEU A 512 -28.39 11.43 -14.38
C LEU A 512 -27.45 12.08 -15.40
N ILE A 513 -26.77 11.29 -16.24
CA ILE A 513 -25.90 11.80 -17.32
C ILE A 513 -26.73 12.57 -18.35
N SER A 514 -27.93 12.08 -18.71
CA SER A 514 -28.82 12.80 -19.62
C SER A 514 -29.32 14.15 -19.08
N ARG A 515 -29.31 14.32 -17.75
CA ARG A 515 -29.63 15.57 -17.06
C ARG A 515 -28.41 16.49 -16.87
N GLY A 516 -27.24 16.10 -17.38
CA GLY A 516 -26.02 16.91 -17.37
C GLY A 516 -25.01 16.57 -16.28
N ALA A 517 -25.14 15.43 -15.59
CA ALA A 517 -24.15 15.01 -14.60
C ALA A 517 -22.78 14.78 -15.26
N SER A 518 -21.72 15.30 -14.64
CA SER A 518 -20.34 15.09 -15.11
C SER A 518 -19.94 13.62 -14.95
N VAL A 519 -19.68 12.94 -16.07
CA VAL A 519 -19.35 11.51 -16.13
C VAL A 519 -18.02 11.20 -15.42
N ASP A 520 -17.07 12.12 -15.53
CA ASP A 520 -15.70 11.95 -15.05
C ASP A 520 -15.42 12.74 -13.77
N PHE A 521 -16.46 13.14 -13.02
CA PHE A 521 -16.29 13.84 -11.75
C PHE A 521 -15.49 12.95 -10.78
N PRO A 522 -14.32 13.40 -10.29
CA PRO A 522 -13.54 12.62 -9.32
C PRO A 522 -14.03 12.90 -7.90
N SER A 523 -14.21 11.85 -7.10
CA SER A 523 -14.47 12.00 -5.67
C SER A 523 -13.35 12.78 -4.99
N ARG A 524 -13.68 13.63 -4.01
CA ARG A 524 -12.70 14.54 -3.39
C ARG A 524 -11.55 13.79 -2.72
N LYS A 525 -11.85 12.72 -1.97
CA LYS A 525 -10.83 11.98 -1.20
C LYS A 525 -10.10 10.92 -2.02
N GLN A 526 -10.85 10.07 -2.74
CA GLN A 526 -10.27 8.93 -3.44
C GLN A 526 -9.94 9.23 -4.90
N GLN A 527 -10.34 10.39 -5.45
CA GLN A 527 -10.21 10.71 -6.88
C GLN A 527 -10.81 9.63 -7.78
N THR A 528 -11.74 8.82 -7.24
CA THR A 528 -12.43 7.77 -7.95
C THR A 528 -13.54 8.39 -8.78
N THR A 529 -13.73 7.90 -10.00
CA THR A 529 -14.88 8.27 -10.84
C THR A 529 -15.99 7.22 -10.70
N ALA A 530 -17.20 7.52 -11.19
CA ALA A 530 -18.27 6.54 -11.28
C ALA A 530 -17.85 5.25 -12.06
N LEU A 531 -16.91 5.38 -13.00
CA LEU A 531 -16.33 4.24 -13.72
C LEU A 531 -15.48 3.36 -12.79
N HIS A 532 -14.59 3.93 -11.97
CA HIS A 532 -13.82 3.18 -10.97
C HIS A 532 -14.76 2.42 -10.02
N VAL A 533 -15.77 3.11 -9.48
CA VAL A 533 -16.76 2.50 -8.57
C VAL A 533 -17.46 1.33 -9.25
N SER A 534 -17.89 1.48 -10.50
CA SER A 534 -18.55 0.42 -11.27
C SER A 534 -17.64 -0.79 -11.51
N VAL A 535 -16.34 -0.56 -11.77
CA VAL A 535 -15.34 -1.63 -11.91
C VAL A 535 -15.12 -2.34 -10.57
N ILE A 536 -14.91 -1.60 -9.47
CA ILE A 536 -14.69 -2.15 -8.12
C ILE A 536 -15.87 -3.02 -7.68
N LYS A 537 -17.10 -2.61 -8.01
CA LYS A 537 -18.35 -3.35 -7.74
C LYS A 537 -18.61 -4.50 -8.71
N ASN A 538 -17.74 -4.72 -9.70
CA ASN A 538 -17.89 -5.74 -10.74
C ASN A 538 -19.21 -5.63 -11.53
N ASN A 539 -19.68 -4.41 -11.81
CA ASN A 539 -20.93 -4.20 -12.52
C ASN A 539 -20.72 -3.90 -14.01
N ILE A 540 -20.90 -4.93 -14.84
CA ILE A 540 -20.70 -4.87 -16.29
C ILE A 540 -21.67 -3.87 -16.97
N GLU A 541 -22.91 -3.77 -16.52
CA GLU A 541 -23.93 -2.91 -17.12
C GLU A 541 -23.61 -1.43 -16.89
N CYS A 542 -23.28 -1.05 -15.65
CA CYS A 542 -22.85 0.31 -15.30
C CYS A 542 -21.58 0.71 -16.08
N VAL A 543 -20.59 -0.18 -16.16
CA VAL A 543 -19.38 0.04 -16.98
C VAL A 543 -19.77 0.26 -18.45
N SER A 544 -20.63 -0.57 -19.02
CA SER A 544 -21.10 -0.44 -20.41
C SER A 544 -21.81 0.88 -20.68
N VAL A 545 -22.69 1.32 -19.76
CA VAL A 545 -23.37 2.61 -19.86
C VAL A 545 -22.37 3.77 -19.80
N LEU A 546 -21.46 3.77 -18.83
CA LEU A 546 -20.47 4.83 -18.67
C LEU A 546 -19.53 4.93 -19.88
N LEU A 547 -19.08 3.80 -20.43
CA LEU A 547 -18.25 3.78 -21.64
C LEU A 547 -19.01 4.30 -22.87
N LYS A 548 -20.30 3.95 -23.02
CA LYS A 548 -21.15 4.52 -24.08
C LYS A 548 -21.34 6.03 -23.93
N CYS A 549 -21.32 6.52 -22.70
CA CYS A 549 -21.34 7.95 -22.36
C CYS A 549 -19.96 8.62 -22.39
N GLN A 550 -18.96 7.99 -23.03
CA GLN A 550 -17.60 8.53 -23.20
C GLN A 550 -16.84 8.80 -21.89
N ALA A 551 -17.08 8.00 -20.85
CA ALA A 551 -16.29 8.06 -19.62
C ALA A 551 -14.79 7.88 -19.90
N ASN A 552 -13.95 8.67 -19.23
CA ASN A 552 -12.51 8.64 -19.35
C ASN A 552 -11.92 7.37 -18.71
N VAL A 553 -11.53 6.42 -19.55
CA VAL A 553 -10.89 5.15 -19.14
C VAL A 553 -9.46 5.32 -18.62
N ASN A 554 -8.89 6.52 -18.74
CA ASN A 554 -7.54 6.86 -18.30
C ASN A 554 -7.53 7.71 -17.03
N ALA A 555 -8.71 8.01 -16.46
CA ALA A 555 -8.79 8.68 -15.17
C ALA A 555 -8.02 7.86 -14.13
N GLN A 556 -7.21 8.54 -13.31
CA GLN A 556 -6.39 7.92 -12.27
C GLN A 556 -6.95 8.28 -10.90
N ASP A 557 -7.15 7.27 -10.06
CA ASP A 557 -7.58 7.45 -8.68
C ASP A 557 -6.45 7.99 -7.77
N CYS A 558 -6.70 8.04 -6.46
CA CYS A 558 -5.73 8.52 -5.48
C CYS A 558 -4.50 7.60 -5.34
N PHE A 559 -4.54 6.36 -5.85
CA PHE A 559 -3.40 5.44 -5.97
C PHE A 559 -2.72 5.52 -7.33
N GLY A 560 -3.26 6.33 -8.26
CA GLY A 560 -2.82 6.38 -9.65
C GLY A 560 -3.32 5.20 -10.47
N ASP A 561 -4.17 4.34 -9.92
CA ASP A 561 -4.75 3.21 -10.64
C ASP A 561 -5.80 3.76 -11.62
N THR A 562 -5.80 3.24 -12.85
CA THR A 562 -6.86 3.49 -13.84
C THR A 562 -7.94 2.40 -13.70
N PRO A 563 -9.13 2.55 -14.30
CA PRO A 563 -10.13 1.48 -14.34
C PRO A 563 -9.58 0.14 -14.86
N VAL A 564 -8.59 0.18 -15.77
CA VAL A 564 -7.88 -1.02 -16.25
C VAL A 564 -7.04 -1.64 -15.14
N HIS A 565 -6.31 -0.84 -14.35
CA HIS A 565 -5.55 -1.36 -13.19
C HIS A 565 -6.48 -2.03 -12.19
N ASP A 566 -7.63 -1.45 -11.89
CA ASP A 566 -8.64 -2.02 -10.98
C ASP A 566 -9.15 -3.37 -11.49
N ALA A 567 -9.55 -3.44 -12.76
CA ALA A 567 -10.06 -4.66 -13.37
C ALA A 567 -9.00 -5.79 -13.36
N VAL A 568 -7.74 -5.44 -13.68
CA VAL A 568 -6.60 -6.37 -13.65
C VAL A 568 -6.33 -6.85 -12.22
N GLY A 569 -6.28 -5.94 -11.25
CA GLY A 569 -5.96 -6.23 -9.86
C GLY A 569 -7.01 -7.10 -9.15
N LYS A 570 -8.26 -7.05 -9.62
CA LYS A 570 -9.39 -7.85 -9.12
C LYS A 570 -9.69 -9.11 -9.95
N GLY A 571 -9.13 -9.25 -11.14
CA GLY A 571 -9.38 -10.39 -12.03
C GLY A 571 -10.74 -10.33 -12.74
N TYR A 572 -11.23 -9.14 -13.07
CA TYR A 572 -12.54 -8.96 -13.73
C TYR A 572 -12.41 -8.95 -15.26
N ASP A 573 -12.21 -10.12 -15.84
CA ASP A 573 -11.91 -10.32 -17.26
C ASP A 573 -12.95 -9.75 -18.22
N ALA A 574 -14.25 -9.88 -17.90
CA ALA A 574 -15.33 -9.34 -18.72
C ALA A 574 -15.28 -7.80 -18.78
N ILE A 575 -14.99 -7.15 -17.65
CA ILE A 575 -14.85 -5.70 -17.55
C ILE A 575 -13.57 -5.25 -18.25
N LEU A 576 -12.45 -5.96 -18.06
CA LEU A 576 -11.20 -5.69 -18.76
C LEU A 576 -11.41 -5.66 -20.28
N ASN A 577 -12.12 -6.65 -20.84
CA ASN A 577 -12.43 -6.68 -22.27
C ASN A 577 -13.27 -5.48 -22.73
N LEU A 578 -14.20 -4.98 -21.90
CA LEU A 578 -14.98 -3.78 -22.22
C LEU A 578 -14.09 -2.53 -22.21
N LEU A 579 -13.25 -2.39 -21.19
CA LEU A 579 -12.32 -1.26 -21.06
C LEU A 579 -11.29 -1.23 -22.21
N LEU A 580 -10.74 -2.37 -22.60
CA LEU A 580 -9.77 -2.44 -23.71
C LEU A 580 -10.39 -2.20 -25.09
N LYS A 581 -11.70 -2.43 -25.24
CA LYS A 581 -12.45 -2.09 -26.47
C LYS A 581 -12.85 -0.62 -26.56
N SER A 582 -12.74 0.12 -25.46
CA SER A 582 -13.06 1.55 -25.43
C SER A 582 -12.04 2.35 -26.28
N PRO A 583 -12.39 3.57 -26.73
CA PRO A 583 -11.46 4.39 -27.48
C PRO A 583 -10.31 4.89 -26.60
N ASN A 584 -9.07 4.68 -27.08
CA ASN A 584 -7.82 5.22 -26.52
C ASN A 584 -7.51 4.87 -25.04
N PRO A 585 -7.53 3.58 -24.61
CA PRO A 585 -6.95 3.22 -23.32
C PRO A 585 -5.43 3.43 -23.34
N ASP A 586 -4.93 4.33 -22.51
CA ASP A 586 -3.50 4.55 -22.32
C ASP A 586 -2.96 3.52 -21.32
N LEU A 587 -2.49 2.41 -21.86
CA LEU A 587 -1.93 1.33 -21.08
C LEU A 587 -0.52 1.65 -20.54
N MET A 588 0.11 2.74 -20.98
CA MET A 588 1.44 3.16 -20.52
C MET A 588 1.41 3.96 -19.23
N LEU A 589 0.23 4.46 -18.83
CA LEU A 589 0.03 5.14 -17.55
C LEU A 589 0.46 4.24 -16.39
N ARG A 590 1.20 4.84 -15.46
CA ARG A 590 1.69 4.17 -14.26
C ARG A 590 0.92 4.65 -13.05
N ASN A 591 0.57 3.72 -12.17
CA ASN A 591 0.08 4.07 -10.85
C ASN A 591 1.19 4.65 -9.97
N LYS A 592 0.84 5.12 -8.77
CA LYS A 592 1.81 5.72 -7.83
C LYS A 592 2.85 4.72 -7.30
N ARG A 593 2.66 3.42 -7.54
CA ARG A 593 3.66 2.37 -7.27
C ARG A 593 4.62 2.15 -8.47
N GLY A 594 4.42 2.88 -9.56
CA GLY A 594 5.23 2.83 -10.78
C GLY A 594 4.86 1.69 -11.73
N PHE A 595 3.75 0.97 -11.51
CA PHE A 595 3.33 -0.12 -12.40
C PHE A 595 2.39 0.41 -13.49
N ASN A 596 2.64 0.02 -14.73
CA ASN A 596 1.63 0.07 -15.79
C ASN A 596 0.69 -1.16 -15.73
N ALA A 597 -0.35 -1.18 -16.56
CA ALA A 597 -1.36 -2.25 -16.52
C ALA A 597 -0.76 -3.66 -16.71
N LEU A 598 0.15 -3.84 -17.66
CA LEU A 598 0.79 -5.14 -17.94
C LEU A 598 1.73 -5.57 -16.81
N GLN A 599 2.50 -4.65 -16.25
CA GLN A 599 3.35 -4.91 -15.08
C GLN A 599 2.51 -5.23 -13.85
N HIS A 600 1.35 -4.59 -13.67
CA HIS A 600 0.43 -4.91 -12.58
C HIS A 600 -0.18 -6.32 -12.76
N ALA A 601 -0.59 -6.67 -13.98
CA ALA A 601 -1.07 -8.02 -14.31
C ALA A 601 0.00 -9.09 -14.04
N ALA A 602 1.24 -8.81 -14.44
CA ALA A 602 2.38 -9.70 -14.22
C ALA A 602 2.74 -9.86 -12.74
N LEU A 603 2.63 -8.78 -11.94
CA LEU A 603 2.81 -8.84 -10.49
C LEU A 603 1.73 -9.71 -9.81
N LYS A 604 0.49 -9.62 -10.28
CA LYS A 604 -0.65 -10.36 -9.72
C LYS A 604 -0.77 -11.81 -10.19
N GLY A 605 -0.05 -12.18 -11.25
CA GLY A 605 -0.14 -13.52 -11.84
C GLY A 605 -1.39 -13.73 -12.68
N ASN A 606 -2.03 -12.66 -13.16
CA ASN A 606 -3.24 -12.75 -13.98
C ASN A 606 -2.86 -13.03 -15.45
N ASP A 607 -2.87 -14.31 -15.83
CA ASP A 607 -2.47 -14.79 -17.15
C ASP A 607 -3.43 -14.32 -18.26
N TYR A 608 -4.75 -14.31 -17.99
CA TYR A 608 -5.74 -13.82 -18.94
C TYR A 608 -5.50 -12.34 -19.28
N ALA A 609 -5.34 -11.50 -18.26
CA ALA A 609 -5.09 -10.07 -18.45
C ALA A 609 -3.77 -9.82 -19.18
N VAL A 610 -2.71 -10.57 -18.86
CA VAL A 610 -1.42 -10.46 -19.56
C VAL A 610 -1.58 -10.72 -21.04
N LYS A 611 -2.23 -11.83 -21.43
CA LYS A 611 -2.44 -12.16 -22.85
C LYS A 611 -3.23 -11.08 -23.57
N LYS A 612 -4.34 -10.63 -22.98
CA LYS A 612 -5.17 -9.56 -23.55
C LYS A 612 -4.44 -8.23 -23.67
N LEU A 613 -3.63 -7.86 -22.69
CA LEU A 613 -2.83 -6.63 -22.73
C LEU A 613 -1.70 -6.71 -23.75
N ILE A 614 -1.10 -7.89 -23.96
CA ILE A 614 -0.10 -8.10 -25.03
C ILE A 614 -0.76 -7.96 -26.41
N GLU A 615 -1.94 -8.55 -26.61
CA GLU A 615 -2.69 -8.43 -27.87
C GLU A 615 -2.97 -6.97 -28.26
N VAL A 616 -3.32 -6.13 -27.28
CA VAL A 616 -3.69 -4.72 -27.51
C VAL A 616 -2.46 -3.79 -27.47
N GLY A 617 -1.45 -4.10 -26.65
CA GLY A 617 -0.30 -3.24 -26.37
C GLY A 617 1.04 -4.01 -26.37
N PRO A 618 1.47 -4.58 -27.52
CA PRO A 618 2.68 -5.41 -27.59
C PRO A 618 3.97 -4.65 -27.24
N LEU A 619 4.00 -3.34 -27.44
CA LEU A 619 5.17 -2.49 -27.12
C LEU A 619 5.47 -2.38 -25.62
N MET A 620 4.54 -2.80 -24.76
CA MET A 620 4.67 -2.67 -23.30
C MET A 620 5.56 -3.74 -22.66
N VAL A 621 5.80 -4.85 -23.36
CA VAL A 621 6.37 -6.08 -22.78
C VAL A 621 7.75 -5.87 -22.15
N ASN A 622 8.56 -4.99 -22.73
CA ASN A 622 9.92 -4.69 -22.25
C ASN A 622 10.03 -3.32 -21.55
N VAL A 623 8.90 -2.65 -21.28
CA VAL A 623 8.90 -1.37 -20.59
C VAL A 623 9.37 -1.56 -19.15
N LYS A 624 10.38 -0.79 -18.77
CA LYS A 624 10.96 -0.79 -17.42
C LYS A 624 10.27 0.25 -16.56
N LYS A 625 9.89 -0.13 -15.33
CA LYS A 625 9.50 0.84 -14.29
C LYS A 625 10.76 1.50 -13.68
N ASP A 626 10.57 2.39 -12.71
CA ASP A 626 11.64 3.28 -12.22
C ASP A 626 12.84 2.54 -11.58
N ASP A 627 12.63 1.35 -11.03
CA ASP A 627 13.71 0.47 -10.51
C ASP A 627 14.29 -0.49 -11.57
N GLY A 628 13.88 -0.34 -12.82
CA GLY A 628 14.35 -1.14 -13.96
C GLY A 628 13.57 -2.43 -14.20
N PHE A 629 12.59 -2.78 -13.38
CA PHE A 629 11.83 -4.02 -13.54
C PHE A 629 10.88 -3.97 -14.75
N THR A 630 10.86 -5.06 -15.52
CA THR A 630 9.89 -5.33 -16.59
C THR A 630 8.81 -6.31 -16.10
N PRO A 631 7.69 -6.48 -16.84
CA PRO A 631 6.72 -7.54 -16.56
C PRO A 631 7.36 -8.92 -16.33
N LEU A 632 8.35 -9.29 -17.16
CA LEU A 632 9.04 -10.58 -17.05
C LEU A 632 9.85 -10.72 -15.75
N HIS A 633 10.47 -9.65 -15.26
CA HIS A 633 11.12 -9.66 -13.95
C HIS A 633 10.12 -9.91 -12.81
N LEU A 634 8.96 -9.24 -12.86
CA LEU A 634 7.93 -9.32 -11.81
C LEU A 634 7.30 -10.71 -11.77
N SER A 635 6.97 -11.30 -12.92
CA SER A 635 6.42 -12.65 -12.98
C SER A 635 7.45 -13.71 -12.58
N ALA A 636 8.72 -13.53 -12.96
CA ALA A 636 9.79 -14.45 -12.56
C ALA A 636 10.10 -14.40 -11.06
N LEU A 637 10.05 -13.21 -10.45
CA LEU A 637 10.25 -13.02 -9.01
C LEU A 637 9.12 -13.65 -8.17
N ASN A 638 7.90 -13.73 -8.69
CA ASN A 638 6.74 -14.26 -7.96
C ASN A 638 6.36 -15.69 -8.37
N GLY A 639 7.12 -16.36 -9.23
CA GLY A 639 6.85 -17.74 -9.64
C GLY A 639 5.64 -17.91 -10.57
N HIS A 640 5.18 -16.84 -11.24
CA HIS A 640 3.98 -16.87 -12.09
C HIS A 640 4.27 -17.52 -13.45
N PHE A 641 4.39 -18.85 -13.48
CA PHE A 641 4.80 -19.63 -14.65
C PHE A 641 3.97 -19.33 -15.91
N SER A 642 2.63 -19.37 -15.82
CA SER A 642 1.75 -19.12 -16.97
C SER A 642 1.94 -17.72 -17.58
N VAL A 643 2.20 -16.73 -16.73
CA VAL A 643 2.51 -15.35 -17.17
C VAL A 643 3.88 -15.29 -17.85
N VAL A 644 4.89 -15.95 -17.29
CA VAL A 644 6.23 -16.02 -17.91
C VAL A 644 6.14 -16.65 -19.31
N VAL A 645 5.39 -17.75 -19.45
CA VAL A 645 5.16 -18.40 -20.74
C VAL A 645 4.47 -17.45 -21.73
N ALA A 646 3.41 -16.76 -21.31
CA ALA A 646 2.70 -15.80 -22.17
C ALA A 646 3.61 -14.64 -22.61
N LEU A 647 4.38 -14.05 -21.68
CA LEU A 647 5.29 -12.95 -21.99
C LEU A 647 6.40 -13.34 -22.98
N LEU A 648 6.94 -14.56 -22.87
CA LEU A 648 8.01 -15.05 -23.74
C LEU A 648 7.49 -15.49 -25.11
N ASN A 649 6.41 -16.27 -25.15
CA ASN A 649 5.90 -16.89 -26.38
C ASN A 649 5.00 -15.96 -27.19
N GLU A 650 4.13 -15.20 -26.53
CA GLU A 650 3.15 -14.33 -27.18
C GLU A 650 3.64 -12.88 -27.23
N GLY A 651 4.35 -12.44 -26.18
CA GLY A 651 4.85 -11.06 -26.06
C GLY A 651 6.27 -10.82 -26.59
N ASN A 652 6.99 -11.88 -26.98
CA ASN A 652 8.41 -11.82 -27.40
C ASN A 652 9.28 -11.01 -26.41
N ALA A 653 9.07 -11.21 -25.11
CA ALA A 653 9.84 -10.53 -24.07
C ALA A 653 11.35 -10.80 -24.21
N ASP A 654 12.17 -9.77 -23.97
CA ASP A 654 13.62 -9.95 -23.89
C ASP A 654 13.96 -10.75 -22.63
N VAL A 655 14.30 -12.03 -22.83
CA VAL A 655 14.62 -12.97 -21.76
C VAL A 655 15.85 -12.54 -20.93
N ASN A 656 16.73 -11.73 -21.51
CA ASN A 656 17.98 -11.26 -20.89
C ASN A 656 17.90 -9.82 -20.42
N VAL A 657 16.71 -9.22 -20.37
CA VAL A 657 16.54 -7.84 -19.91
C VAL A 657 17.04 -7.66 -18.48
N CYS A 658 17.77 -6.58 -18.22
CA CYS A 658 18.30 -6.28 -16.88
C CYS A 658 17.57 -5.14 -16.18
N ASN A 659 17.34 -5.27 -14.87
CA ASN A 659 16.91 -4.17 -14.00
C ASN A 659 18.08 -3.23 -13.63
N ASN A 660 17.84 -2.22 -12.78
CA ASN A 660 18.87 -1.24 -12.40
C ASN A 660 20.02 -1.85 -11.57
N ARG A 661 19.84 -3.06 -11.02
CA ARG A 661 20.89 -3.85 -10.34
C ARG A 661 21.54 -4.88 -11.26
N LYS A 662 21.38 -4.72 -12.57
CA LYS A 662 21.84 -5.65 -13.62
C LYS A 662 21.31 -7.10 -13.46
N GLN A 663 20.28 -7.30 -12.63
CA GLN A 663 19.69 -8.61 -12.44
C GLN A 663 18.77 -8.90 -13.62
N THR A 664 18.79 -10.15 -14.09
CA THR A 664 17.88 -10.68 -15.11
C THR A 664 16.68 -11.37 -14.48
N PRO A 665 15.61 -11.67 -15.24
CA PRO A 665 14.54 -12.54 -14.77
C PRO A 665 15.05 -13.88 -14.20
N LEU A 666 16.10 -14.46 -14.80
CA LEU A 666 16.72 -15.70 -14.32
C LEU A 666 17.36 -15.54 -12.94
N HIS A 667 18.06 -14.42 -12.67
CA HIS A 667 18.61 -14.15 -11.34
C HIS A 667 17.51 -14.14 -10.27
N LEU A 668 16.37 -13.50 -10.58
CA LEU A 668 15.25 -13.39 -9.66
C LEU A 668 14.56 -14.74 -9.42
N ALA A 669 14.31 -15.52 -10.48
CA ALA A 669 13.71 -16.85 -10.38
C ALA A 669 14.60 -17.81 -9.57
N VAL A 670 15.92 -17.79 -9.80
CA VAL A 670 16.88 -18.56 -9.02
C VAL A 670 16.93 -18.09 -7.57
N ASN A 671 16.96 -16.78 -7.30
CA ASN A 671 16.97 -16.28 -5.93
C ASN A 671 15.74 -16.74 -5.09
N GLN A 672 14.61 -16.98 -5.74
CA GLN A 672 13.37 -17.46 -5.13
C GLN A 672 13.17 -18.98 -5.19
N GLY A 673 13.92 -19.70 -6.03
CA GLY A 673 13.81 -21.15 -6.15
C GLY A 673 12.64 -21.62 -7.02
N GLU A 674 12.25 -20.85 -8.04
CA GLU A 674 11.10 -21.16 -8.90
C GLU A 674 11.50 -22.08 -10.06
N GLY A 675 11.56 -23.40 -9.82
CA GLY A 675 12.12 -24.41 -10.74
C GLY A 675 11.55 -24.37 -12.15
N GLY A 676 10.22 -24.38 -12.30
CA GLY A 676 9.56 -24.34 -13.61
C GLY A 676 9.82 -23.04 -14.38
N VAL A 677 9.93 -21.91 -13.68
CA VAL A 677 10.28 -20.61 -14.31
C VAL A 677 11.74 -20.60 -14.76
N ILE A 678 12.65 -21.14 -13.95
CA ILE A 678 14.09 -21.26 -14.29
C ILE A 678 14.26 -22.09 -15.56
N GLU A 679 13.61 -23.25 -15.63
CA GLU A 679 13.61 -24.13 -16.80
C GLU A 679 13.10 -23.39 -18.04
N GLN A 680 11.93 -22.75 -17.93
CA GLN A 680 11.32 -22.05 -19.06
C GLN A 680 12.20 -20.90 -19.57
N LEU A 681 12.80 -20.10 -18.69
CA LEU A 681 13.69 -19.01 -19.07
C LEU A 681 14.93 -19.54 -19.83
N LEU A 682 15.53 -20.63 -19.35
CA LEU A 682 16.70 -21.24 -19.98
C LEU A 682 16.38 -21.89 -21.33
N VAL A 683 15.24 -22.57 -21.43
CA VAL A 683 14.71 -23.10 -22.71
C VAL A 683 14.48 -21.99 -23.72
N MET A 684 14.01 -20.82 -23.27
CA MET A 684 13.80 -19.63 -24.09
C MET A 684 15.08 -18.81 -24.34
N GLY A 685 16.26 -19.33 -23.96
CA GLY A 685 17.55 -18.73 -24.30
C GLY A 685 18.06 -17.68 -23.32
N ALA A 686 17.63 -17.72 -22.05
CA ALA A 686 18.27 -16.95 -20.99
C ALA A 686 19.76 -17.30 -20.91
N ASN A 687 20.62 -16.27 -20.88
CA ASN A 687 22.05 -16.43 -20.69
C ASN A 687 22.34 -16.54 -19.18
N PRO A 688 22.77 -17.71 -18.68
CA PRO A 688 22.99 -17.88 -17.26
C PRO A 688 24.30 -17.26 -16.76
N ASN A 689 25.19 -16.86 -17.67
CA ASN A 689 26.50 -16.28 -17.38
C ASN A 689 26.48 -14.76 -17.18
N MET A 690 25.32 -14.12 -17.33
CA MET A 690 25.22 -12.68 -17.06
C MET A 690 25.44 -12.42 -15.57
N GLN A 691 26.16 -11.34 -15.27
CA GLN A 691 26.48 -10.94 -13.90
C GLN A 691 25.57 -9.80 -13.44
N ASP A 692 25.06 -9.89 -12.22
CA ASP A 692 24.40 -8.78 -11.56
C ASP A 692 25.40 -7.70 -11.09
N ASP A 693 24.93 -6.67 -10.38
CA ASP A 693 25.79 -5.58 -9.92
C ASP A 693 26.86 -6.02 -8.90
N ASN A 694 26.67 -7.18 -8.23
CA ASN A 694 27.67 -7.80 -7.36
C ASN A 694 28.65 -8.70 -8.12
N GLY A 695 28.50 -8.83 -9.43
CA GLY A 695 29.26 -9.78 -10.22
C GLY A 695 28.71 -11.22 -10.11
N ASP A 696 27.60 -11.43 -9.39
CA ASP A 696 27.07 -12.78 -9.19
C ASP A 696 26.30 -13.23 -10.43
N THR A 697 26.59 -14.43 -10.92
CA THR A 697 25.76 -15.11 -11.94
C THR A 697 24.59 -15.85 -11.27
N ALA A 698 23.65 -16.36 -12.07
CA ALA A 698 22.58 -17.22 -11.58
C ALA A 698 23.12 -18.41 -10.74
N LEU A 699 24.25 -19.00 -11.16
CA LEU A 699 24.90 -20.09 -10.43
C LEU A 699 25.47 -19.64 -9.07
N HIS A 700 26.08 -18.44 -8.99
CA HIS A 700 26.56 -17.89 -7.72
C HIS A 700 25.43 -17.73 -6.70
N ILE A 701 24.27 -17.22 -7.14
CA ILE A 701 23.08 -17.07 -6.30
C ILE A 701 22.58 -18.44 -5.81
N ALA A 702 22.46 -19.43 -6.71
CA ALA A 702 22.01 -20.78 -6.36
C ALA A 702 22.93 -21.42 -5.30
N LEU A 703 24.24 -21.32 -5.48
CA LEU A 703 25.24 -21.85 -4.56
C LEU A 703 25.17 -21.16 -3.19
N SER A 704 25.11 -19.83 -3.16
CA SER A 704 25.01 -19.06 -1.91
C SER A 704 23.77 -19.43 -1.09
N LYS A 705 22.62 -19.62 -1.76
CA LYS A 705 21.36 -20.01 -1.10
C LYS A 705 21.42 -21.43 -0.54
N ALA A 706 22.03 -22.36 -1.27
CA ALA A 706 22.25 -23.72 -0.82
C ALA A 706 23.22 -23.80 0.38
N CYS A 707 24.23 -22.91 0.48
CA CYS A 707 25.16 -22.85 1.62
C CYS A 707 24.55 -22.25 2.89
N GLY A 708 23.69 -21.24 2.74
CA GLY A 708 23.37 -20.31 3.83
C GLY A 708 22.10 -20.59 4.63
N LYS A 709 21.20 -21.47 4.15
CA LYS A 709 19.91 -21.74 4.80
C LYS A 709 19.45 -23.21 4.62
N PRO A 710 19.13 -23.95 5.69
CA PRO A 710 18.57 -25.31 5.59
C PRO A 710 17.16 -25.34 4.96
N ASP A 711 16.47 -24.21 4.90
CA ASP A 711 15.10 -24.06 4.40
C ASP A 711 15.00 -23.40 3.01
N TYR A 712 16.01 -23.52 2.13
CA TYR A 712 15.87 -23.06 0.73
C TYR A 712 14.89 -23.98 -0.01
N GLN A 713 13.61 -23.63 0.08
CA GLN A 713 12.49 -24.31 -0.57
C GLN A 713 12.51 -23.99 -2.07
N VAL A 714 12.39 -25.03 -2.88
CA VAL A 714 12.31 -24.92 -4.34
C VAL A 714 10.93 -25.38 -4.75
N ASN A 715 10.27 -24.57 -5.56
CA ASN A 715 9.00 -24.94 -6.14
C ASN A 715 9.22 -25.89 -7.32
N GLY A 716 8.80 -27.15 -7.15
CA GLY A 716 8.88 -28.19 -8.18
C GLY A 716 7.77 -28.15 -9.23
N ALA A 717 6.80 -27.24 -9.09
CA ALA A 717 5.69 -27.14 -10.03
C ALA A 717 6.20 -26.81 -11.45
N ASN A 718 5.70 -27.55 -12.44
CA ASN A 718 6.04 -27.40 -13.87
C ASN A 718 7.55 -27.52 -14.18
N CYS A 719 8.29 -28.30 -13.37
CA CYS A 719 9.71 -28.52 -13.52
C CYS A 719 10.03 -29.95 -13.98
N GLY A 720 10.37 -30.11 -15.26
CA GLY A 720 10.72 -31.41 -15.86
C GLY A 720 12.04 -31.97 -15.34
N PHE A 721 13.01 -31.12 -14.99
CA PHE A 721 14.30 -31.59 -14.48
C PHE A 721 14.24 -32.09 -13.02
N LEU A 722 13.33 -31.56 -12.20
CA LEU A 722 13.11 -32.06 -10.82
C LEU A 722 12.40 -33.41 -10.81
N ALA A 723 11.47 -33.65 -11.74
CA ALA A 723 10.79 -34.94 -11.89
C ALA A 723 11.76 -36.09 -12.20
N ASN A 724 12.84 -35.82 -12.95
CA ASN A 724 13.90 -36.81 -13.22
C ASN A 724 14.78 -37.11 -12.00
N PHE A 725 14.80 -36.24 -10.99
CA PHE A 725 15.55 -36.43 -9.74
C PHE A 725 14.73 -37.22 -8.69
N GLU A 726 13.40 -37.09 -8.67
CA GLU A 726 12.52 -37.90 -7.79
C GLU A 726 12.55 -39.40 -8.13
N GLY A 727 12.89 -39.77 -9.38
CA GLY A 727 13.10 -41.15 -9.80
C GLY A 727 14.39 -41.80 -9.28
N ILE A 728 15.33 -41.02 -8.72
CA ILE A 728 16.62 -41.51 -8.21
C ILE A 728 16.45 -41.91 -6.73
N ASN A 729 15.79 -43.04 -6.52
CA ASN A 729 15.87 -43.94 -5.36
C ASN A 729 16.12 -43.29 -3.98
N HIS A 730 15.03 -43.02 -3.25
CA HIS A 730 14.95 -42.64 -1.83
C HIS A 730 15.72 -43.53 -0.82
N SER A 731 16.36 -44.61 -1.26
CA SER A 731 17.12 -45.52 -0.39
C SER A 731 18.58 -45.12 -0.11
N LYS A 732 19.15 -44.15 -0.86
CA LYS A 732 20.52 -43.65 -0.64
C LYS A 732 20.61 -42.24 -0.05
N PHE A 733 19.54 -41.46 -0.12
CA PHE A 733 19.47 -40.13 0.46
C PHE A 733 18.51 -40.20 1.64
N GLY A 734 19.10 -40.49 2.82
CA GLY A 734 18.36 -40.55 4.07
C GLY A 734 17.56 -39.28 4.30
N GLU A 735 16.49 -39.43 5.08
CA GLU A 735 15.62 -38.34 5.52
C GLU A 735 16.43 -37.09 5.88
N ALA A 736 16.12 -35.99 5.17
CA ALA A 736 16.35 -34.59 5.52
C ALA A 736 17.33 -33.76 4.64
N TYR A 737 16.81 -32.61 4.20
CA TYR A 737 17.48 -31.41 3.70
C TYR A 737 18.14 -31.44 2.29
N GLY A 738 17.74 -30.52 1.40
CA GLY A 738 18.63 -29.97 0.36
C GLY A 738 18.60 -30.51 -1.09
N CYS A 739 17.75 -31.50 -1.45
CA CYS A 739 17.80 -32.10 -2.80
C CYS A 739 17.44 -31.14 -3.95
N ALA A 740 16.53 -30.19 -3.73
CA ALA A 740 16.02 -29.36 -4.82
C ALA A 740 16.94 -28.18 -5.19
N GLY A 741 17.66 -27.60 -4.22
CA GLY A 741 18.71 -26.61 -4.50
C GLY A 741 19.86 -27.21 -5.30
N LEU A 742 20.24 -28.45 -4.98
CA LEU A 742 21.22 -29.22 -5.76
C LEU A 742 20.75 -29.48 -7.19
N ALA A 743 19.47 -29.75 -7.39
CA ALA A 743 18.92 -29.94 -8.73
C ALA A 743 18.98 -28.65 -9.56
N ILE A 744 18.67 -27.48 -8.99
CA ILE A 744 18.85 -26.19 -9.69
C ILE A 744 20.31 -25.97 -10.05
N ILE A 745 21.25 -26.18 -9.11
CA ILE A 745 22.69 -26.04 -9.35
C ILE A 745 23.12 -26.98 -10.48
N SER A 746 22.73 -28.25 -10.41
CA SER A 746 23.06 -29.27 -11.41
C SER A 746 22.50 -28.90 -12.79
N TYR A 747 21.26 -28.40 -12.83
CA TYR A 747 20.61 -27.98 -14.07
C TYR A 747 21.30 -26.75 -14.67
N LEU A 748 21.65 -25.74 -13.86
CA LEU A 748 22.41 -24.57 -14.32
C LEU A 748 23.76 -24.99 -14.92
N ILE A 749 24.51 -25.88 -14.25
CA ILE A 749 25.78 -26.41 -14.78
C ILE A 749 25.55 -27.13 -16.12
N PHE A 750 24.51 -27.96 -16.21
CA PHE A 750 24.16 -28.66 -17.45
C PHE A 750 23.81 -27.71 -18.60
N MET A 751 23.14 -26.59 -18.31
CA MET A 751 22.76 -25.58 -19.30
C MET A 751 23.92 -24.69 -19.77
N GLY A 752 25.16 -24.98 -19.35
CA GLY A 752 26.38 -24.34 -19.87
C GLY A 752 26.81 -23.10 -19.10
N ASN A 753 26.61 -23.08 -17.78
CA ASN A 753 27.21 -22.05 -16.93
C ASN A 753 28.73 -22.17 -16.95
N ASP A 754 29.40 -21.05 -17.19
CA ASP A 754 30.84 -20.93 -17.04
C ASP A 754 31.19 -20.87 -15.54
N LEU A 755 31.97 -21.85 -15.09
CA LEU A 755 32.34 -22.03 -13.69
C LEU A 755 33.49 -21.09 -13.27
N ASP A 756 34.19 -20.49 -14.23
CA ASP A 756 35.39 -19.69 -14.02
C ASP A 756 35.09 -18.18 -13.90
N ILE A 757 33.84 -17.78 -14.16
CA ILE A 757 33.39 -16.41 -13.91
C ILE A 757 33.49 -16.12 -12.42
N ALA A 758 34.23 -15.07 -12.06
CA ALA A 758 34.38 -14.62 -10.70
C ALA A 758 33.46 -13.42 -10.42
N ASN A 759 32.78 -13.43 -9.27
CA ASN A 759 32.03 -12.27 -8.79
C ASN A 759 32.95 -11.14 -8.31
N ASN A 760 32.36 -10.01 -7.85
CA ASN A 760 33.15 -8.86 -7.36
C ASN A 760 33.98 -9.19 -6.11
N ARG A 761 33.69 -10.31 -5.42
CA ARG A 761 34.47 -10.84 -4.28
C ARG A 761 35.61 -11.77 -4.72
N LYS A 762 35.80 -11.95 -6.03
CA LYS A 762 36.76 -12.90 -6.63
C LYS A 762 36.43 -14.37 -6.30
N GLU A 763 35.19 -14.65 -5.96
CA GLU A 763 34.70 -16.01 -5.73
C GLU A 763 34.21 -16.56 -7.08
N THR A 764 34.75 -17.70 -7.50
CA THR A 764 34.22 -18.46 -8.65
C THR A 764 33.20 -19.48 -8.16
N ALA A 765 32.37 -19.99 -9.07
CA ALA A 765 31.46 -21.10 -8.76
C ALA A 765 32.24 -22.30 -8.20
N VAL A 766 33.44 -22.58 -8.72
CA VAL A 766 34.33 -23.66 -8.22
C VAL A 766 34.72 -23.42 -6.75
N ASN A 767 35.10 -22.20 -6.37
CA ASN A 767 35.47 -21.86 -5.00
C ASN A 767 34.29 -22.03 -4.03
N LEU A 768 33.10 -21.60 -4.43
CA LEU A 768 31.87 -21.75 -3.64
C LEU A 768 31.44 -23.23 -3.52
N VAL A 769 31.57 -24.02 -4.59
CA VAL A 769 31.28 -25.46 -4.56
C VAL A 769 32.25 -26.22 -3.67
N ASN A 770 33.53 -25.86 -3.65
CA ASN A 770 34.51 -26.51 -2.76
C ASN A 770 34.19 -26.31 -1.28
N GLN A 771 33.50 -25.22 -0.92
CA GLN A 771 32.97 -25.03 0.43
C GLN A 771 31.78 -25.97 0.71
N LEU A 772 30.92 -26.23 -0.29
CA LEU A 772 29.79 -27.17 -0.25
C LEU A 772 30.18 -28.65 -0.33
N ALA A 773 31.34 -28.97 -0.91
CA ALA A 773 31.81 -30.34 -1.14
C ALA A 773 31.92 -31.18 0.14
N LYS A 774 32.07 -30.54 1.31
CA LYS A 774 32.02 -31.21 2.62
C LYS A 774 30.64 -31.77 2.96
N HIS A 775 29.58 -31.20 2.39
CA HIS A 775 28.19 -31.56 2.63
C HIS A 775 27.54 -32.31 1.44
N PHE A 776 28.01 -32.10 0.20
CA PHE A 776 27.42 -32.69 -1.01
C PHE A 776 28.48 -33.15 -2.05
N PRO A 777 29.03 -34.37 -1.93
CA PRO A 777 30.12 -34.87 -2.79
C PRO A 777 29.80 -34.94 -4.29
N LEU A 778 28.51 -35.11 -4.63
CA LEU A 778 28.04 -35.30 -6.01
C LEU A 778 28.21 -34.08 -6.91
N ILE A 779 28.26 -32.86 -6.36
CA ILE A 779 28.46 -31.64 -7.15
C ILE A 779 29.85 -31.62 -7.79
N LEU A 780 30.88 -32.11 -7.07
CA LEU A 780 32.24 -32.19 -7.60
C LEU A 780 32.35 -33.18 -8.77
N ASP A 781 31.59 -34.27 -8.73
CA ASP A 781 31.59 -35.26 -9.82
C ASP A 781 30.84 -34.73 -11.06
N LEU A 782 29.77 -33.96 -10.87
CA LEU A 782 29.08 -33.24 -11.95
C LEU A 782 29.99 -32.18 -12.61
N ILE A 783 30.77 -31.44 -11.82
CA ILE A 783 31.76 -30.48 -12.34
C ILE A 783 32.82 -31.19 -13.18
N LYS A 784 33.38 -32.31 -12.70
CA LYS A 784 34.35 -33.11 -13.49
C LYS A 784 33.76 -33.63 -14.80
N LEU A 785 32.49 -34.03 -14.80
CA LEU A 785 31.74 -34.43 -16.00
C LEU A 785 31.52 -33.26 -16.97
N HIS A 786 31.28 -32.06 -16.45
CA HIS A 786 31.18 -30.84 -17.25
C HIS A 786 32.53 -30.45 -17.86
N SER A 787 33.59 -30.36 -17.05
CA SER A 787 34.96 -30.04 -17.47
C SER A 787 35.52 -31.02 -18.51
N SER A 788 35.20 -32.31 -18.40
CA SER A 788 35.61 -33.31 -19.40
C SER A 788 34.85 -33.22 -20.72
N ASN A 789 33.64 -32.65 -20.72
CA ASN A 789 32.87 -32.36 -21.93
C ASN A 789 33.32 -31.04 -22.60
N THR A 790 33.69 -30.01 -21.84
CA THR A 790 34.33 -28.80 -22.36
C THR A 790 35.75 -29.09 -22.89
N ASP A 791 36.53 -29.94 -22.21
CA ASP A 791 37.87 -30.37 -22.67
C ASP A 791 37.85 -31.20 -23.97
N ARG A 792 36.77 -31.95 -24.23
CA ARG A 792 36.58 -32.65 -25.52
C ARG A 792 36.25 -31.69 -26.66
N GLN A 793 35.64 -30.54 -26.37
CA GLN A 793 35.34 -29.49 -27.36
C GLN A 793 36.53 -28.56 -27.61
N SER A 794 37.42 -28.34 -26.63
CA SER A 794 38.66 -27.55 -26.80
C SER A 794 39.79 -28.37 -27.47
N ARG A 795 39.92 -29.67 -27.17
CA ARG A 795 40.94 -30.55 -27.81
C ARG A 795 40.69 -30.90 -29.28
N SER A 796 39.52 -30.57 -29.82
CA SER A 796 39.23 -30.74 -31.26
C SER A 796 39.65 -29.54 -32.11
N ILE A 797 40.19 -28.48 -31.50
CA ILE A 797 40.61 -27.24 -32.19
C ILE A 797 42.15 -27.09 -32.23
N GLU A 798 42.89 -27.79 -31.38
CA GLU A 798 44.37 -27.70 -31.30
C GLU A 798 45.04 -29.05 -31.60
N SER A 799 45.12 -29.44 -32.88
CA SER A 799 46.26 -30.22 -33.44
C SER A 799 46.01 -30.54 -34.93
N GLY A 800 46.34 -29.58 -35.79
CA GLY A 800 46.57 -29.82 -37.21
C GLY A 800 48.04 -29.54 -37.54
N THR A 801 48.62 -30.37 -38.41
CA THR A 801 50.02 -30.42 -38.91
C THR A 801 50.95 -31.30 -38.05
N THR A 802 51.65 -32.35 -38.53
CA THR A 802 51.89 -32.90 -39.88
C THR A 802 52.47 -34.33 -39.72
N GLU A 803 52.02 -35.26 -40.58
CA GLU A 803 52.68 -36.46 -41.17
C GLU A 803 53.72 -37.26 -40.34
N LYS A 804 53.74 -38.60 -40.25
CA LYS A 804 53.57 -39.63 -41.31
C LYS A 804 53.71 -41.05 -40.69
N SER A 805 53.03 -42.05 -41.28
CA SER A 805 53.33 -43.52 -41.30
C SER A 805 53.38 -44.29 -39.95
N GLN A 806 52.95 -45.55 -39.77
CA GLN A 806 52.50 -46.64 -40.63
C GLN A 806 51.97 -47.77 -39.69
N GLU A 807 50.79 -48.30 -40.02
CA GLU A 807 50.50 -49.75 -40.14
C GLU A 807 50.27 -50.69 -38.92
N ILE A 808 49.04 -51.26 -38.96
CA ILE A 808 48.61 -52.66 -38.70
C ILE A 808 48.56 -53.15 -37.23
N LEU A 809 47.34 -53.43 -36.73
CA LEU A 809 46.82 -54.79 -36.40
C LEU A 809 45.47 -54.75 -35.64
N THR A 810 44.42 -55.08 -36.39
CA THR A 810 43.22 -55.90 -36.07
C THR A 810 42.26 -55.58 -34.89
N PRO A 811 40.93 -55.68 -35.12
CA PRO A 811 39.89 -55.56 -34.10
C PRO A 811 39.56 -56.91 -33.42
N PRO A 812 39.03 -56.95 -32.19
CA PRO A 812 38.28 -58.10 -31.70
C PRO A 812 36.79 -58.02 -32.12
N PRO A 813 36.08 -59.16 -32.12
CA PRO A 813 35.03 -59.45 -33.08
C PRO A 813 33.62 -58.98 -32.68
N SER A 814 32.80 -58.92 -33.73
CA SER A 814 31.35 -58.78 -33.79
C SER A 814 30.55 -59.42 -32.65
N THR A 815 29.56 -58.68 -32.15
CA THR A 815 28.22 -59.23 -31.98
C THR A 815 27.21 -58.30 -32.64
N SER A 816 26.72 -58.72 -33.80
CA SER A 816 25.60 -58.13 -34.51
C SER A 816 24.30 -58.40 -33.75
N LYS A 817 23.49 -57.36 -33.56
CA LYS A 817 22.02 -57.47 -33.53
C LYS A 817 21.42 -56.34 -34.39
N PRO A 818 20.21 -56.56 -34.93
CA PRO A 818 19.96 -56.47 -36.36
C PRO A 818 19.46 -55.10 -36.83
N VAL A 819 19.68 -54.83 -38.13
CA VAL A 819 18.96 -53.80 -38.89
C VAL A 819 17.55 -54.31 -39.17
N PRO A 820 16.47 -53.61 -38.74
CA PRO A 820 15.13 -53.82 -39.28
C PRO A 820 14.98 -53.06 -40.61
N PRO A 821 14.07 -53.51 -41.49
CA PRO A 821 13.92 -52.97 -42.85
C PRO A 821 13.35 -51.55 -42.84
N MET A 822 13.66 -50.84 -43.93
CA MET A 822 13.17 -49.53 -44.32
C MET A 822 11.66 -49.36 -44.07
N ASN A 823 11.31 -48.47 -43.15
CA ASN A 823 10.11 -47.65 -43.26
C ASN A 823 10.57 -46.21 -43.49
N LEU A 824 10.07 -45.59 -44.55
CA LEU A 824 10.25 -44.17 -44.83
C LEU A 824 9.59 -43.38 -43.70
N LEU A 825 10.37 -42.92 -42.73
CA LEU A 825 9.89 -41.98 -41.72
C LEU A 825 9.90 -40.56 -42.31
N GLU A 826 8.79 -39.86 -42.14
CA GLU A 826 8.62 -38.45 -42.48
C GLU A 826 9.44 -37.57 -41.53
N CYS A 827 9.97 -36.45 -42.02
CA CYS A 827 10.80 -35.52 -41.28
C CYS A 827 10.12 -35.11 -39.96
N SER A 828 10.79 -35.32 -38.83
CA SER A 828 10.22 -35.01 -37.50
C SER A 828 10.00 -33.51 -37.24
N VAL A 829 10.33 -32.64 -38.19
CA VAL A 829 10.15 -31.18 -38.09
C VAL A 829 9.04 -30.68 -39.00
N CYS A 830 9.05 -31.05 -40.28
CA CYS A 830 8.05 -30.57 -41.24
C CYS A 830 6.97 -31.60 -41.59
N SER A 831 7.18 -32.89 -41.31
CA SER A 831 6.29 -34.01 -41.69
C SER A 831 5.92 -34.09 -43.18
N GLU A 832 6.59 -33.32 -44.05
CA GLU A 832 6.25 -33.21 -45.49
C GLU A 832 7.26 -33.94 -46.40
N GLN A 833 8.47 -34.21 -45.91
CA GLN A 833 9.54 -34.85 -46.68
C GLN A 833 10.23 -35.97 -45.91
N ASP A 834 10.88 -36.89 -46.61
CA ASP A 834 11.55 -38.04 -45.99
C ASP A 834 12.78 -37.64 -45.16
N GLN A 835 13.01 -38.36 -44.06
CA GLN A 835 14.25 -38.27 -43.29
C GLN A 835 15.44 -38.79 -44.13
N ASN A 836 16.32 -37.89 -44.56
CA ASN A 836 17.42 -38.20 -45.49
C ASN A 836 18.78 -37.58 -45.12
N VAL A 837 18.87 -36.86 -44.00
CA VAL A 837 20.12 -36.29 -43.51
C VAL A 837 20.60 -36.98 -42.25
N ARG A 838 21.83 -37.51 -42.32
CA ARG A 838 22.56 -38.07 -41.20
C ARG A 838 23.34 -36.99 -40.47
N PHE A 839 23.16 -36.93 -39.16
CA PHE A 839 23.89 -36.03 -38.28
C PHE A 839 25.14 -36.71 -37.73
N GLU A 840 26.31 -36.09 -37.85
CA GLU A 840 27.54 -36.59 -37.21
C GLU A 840 27.94 -35.70 -36.02
N PRO A 841 28.38 -36.29 -34.89
CA PRO A 841 28.81 -37.69 -34.71
C PRO A 841 27.71 -38.69 -34.29
N CYS A 842 26.49 -38.26 -33.98
CA CYS A 842 25.48 -39.14 -33.38
C CYS A 842 24.94 -40.24 -34.32
N GLY A 843 25.05 -40.05 -35.64
CA GLY A 843 24.63 -41.00 -36.66
C GLY A 843 23.12 -41.03 -36.93
N ASP A 844 22.34 -40.23 -36.23
CA ASP A 844 20.88 -40.19 -36.36
C ASP A 844 20.43 -39.60 -37.70
N VAL A 845 19.38 -40.17 -38.27
CA VAL A 845 18.71 -39.69 -39.49
C VAL A 845 17.27 -39.36 -39.12
N VAL A 846 17.00 -38.09 -38.81
CA VAL A 846 15.72 -37.67 -38.18
C VAL A 846 14.97 -36.57 -38.92
N VAL A 847 15.58 -35.93 -39.93
CA VAL A 847 14.97 -34.81 -40.67
C VAL A 847 15.38 -34.81 -42.15
N CYS A 848 14.67 -34.01 -42.95
CA CYS A 848 14.98 -33.75 -44.35
C CYS A 848 16.11 -32.70 -44.54
N GLU A 849 16.62 -32.59 -45.77
CA GLU A 849 17.70 -31.66 -46.16
C GLU A 849 17.43 -30.19 -45.83
N GLU A 850 16.19 -29.72 -46.03
CA GLU A 850 15.84 -28.31 -45.78
C GLU A 850 15.79 -27.98 -44.29
N CYS A 851 15.23 -28.87 -43.48
CA CYS A 851 15.12 -28.68 -42.03
C CYS A 851 16.50 -28.83 -41.35
N ALA A 852 17.33 -29.75 -41.83
CA ALA A 852 18.67 -30.00 -41.30
C ALA A 852 19.58 -28.76 -41.33
N GLY A 853 19.48 -27.93 -42.38
CA GLY A 853 20.36 -26.78 -42.59
C GLY A 853 20.28 -25.69 -41.51
N ARG A 854 19.20 -25.67 -40.71
CA ARG A 854 18.99 -24.72 -39.60
C ARG A 854 19.32 -25.30 -38.23
N MET A 855 19.62 -26.59 -38.16
CA MET A 855 19.77 -27.32 -36.90
C MET A 855 21.21 -27.30 -36.39
N LYS A 856 21.36 -26.95 -35.11
CA LYS A 856 22.64 -26.96 -34.40
C LYS A 856 22.82 -28.18 -33.49
N LYS A 857 21.74 -28.86 -33.10
CA LYS A 857 21.72 -30.06 -32.25
C LYS A 857 20.70 -31.08 -32.78
N CYS A 858 20.97 -32.37 -32.61
CA CYS A 858 20.04 -33.45 -32.97
C CYS A 858 18.77 -33.37 -32.11
N LEU A 859 17.58 -33.53 -32.70
CA LEU A 859 16.33 -33.49 -31.91
C LEU A 859 16.12 -34.74 -31.06
N PHE A 860 16.78 -35.85 -31.40
CA PHE A 860 16.58 -37.13 -30.73
C PHE A 860 17.58 -37.36 -29.59
N CYS A 861 18.88 -37.17 -29.86
CA CYS A 861 19.93 -37.37 -28.86
C CYS A 861 20.54 -36.07 -28.31
N HIS A 862 20.09 -34.91 -28.80
CA HIS A 862 20.55 -33.58 -28.40
C HIS A 862 22.06 -33.29 -28.61
N PHE A 863 22.80 -34.19 -29.25
CA PHE A 863 24.20 -33.97 -29.59
C PHE A 863 24.38 -32.81 -30.59
N PRO A 864 25.41 -31.97 -30.41
CA PRO A 864 25.76 -30.93 -31.37
C PRO A 864 26.05 -31.53 -32.74
N ILE A 865 25.38 -31.01 -33.76
CA ILE A 865 25.57 -31.46 -35.14
C ILE A 865 26.84 -30.79 -35.66
N GLN A 866 27.87 -31.58 -35.93
CA GLN A 866 29.13 -31.10 -36.49
C GLN A 866 29.11 -31.17 -38.02
N LYS A 867 28.49 -32.21 -38.58
CA LYS A 867 28.39 -32.41 -40.03
C LYS A 867 27.01 -32.94 -40.41
N LEU A 868 26.49 -32.44 -41.53
CA LEU A 868 25.23 -32.84 -42.14
C LEU A 868 25.54 -33.59 -43.43
N VAL A 869 25.21 -34.88 -43.49
CA VAL A 869 25.54 -35.73 -44.64
C VAL A 869 24.26 -36.34 -45.20
N THR A 870 23.99 -36.10 -46.48
CA THR A 870 22.83 -36.71 -47.16
C THR A 870 23.07 -38.20 -47.42
N LYS A 871 22.01 -38.96 -47.76
CA LYS A 871 22.12 -40.38 -48.16
C LYS A 871 23.09 -40.61 -49.35
N SER A 872 23.33 -39.60 -50.18
CA SER A 872 24.29 -39.65 -51.31
C SER A 872 25.73 -39.27 -50.93
N GLY A 873 26.00 -38.99 -49.64
CA GLY A 873 27.33 -38.65 -49.15
C GLY A 873 27.72 -37.18 -49.32
N VAL A 874 26.79 -36.32 -49.74
CA VAL A 874 27.05 -34.88 -49.95
C VAL A 874 26.93 -34.13 -48.64
N VAL A 875 27.88 -33.23 -48.37
CA VAL A 875 27.88 -32.38 -47.17
C VAL A 875 26.98 -31.18 -47.39
N VAL A 876 25.97 -31.01 -46.56
CA VAL A 876 25.03 -29.87 -46.64
C VAL A 876 25.65 -28.66 -45.94
N ASN A 877 25.94 -27.60 -46.70
CA ASN A 877 26.46 -26.34 -46.15
C ASN A 877 25.37 -25.58 -45.39
N ARG A 878 25.70 -25.09 -44.19
CA ARG A 878 24.80 -24.21 -43.40
C ARG A 878 24.62 -22.89 -44.14
N ARG A 879 23.37 -22.43 -44.32
CA ARG A 879 23.10 -21.09 -44.85
C ARG A 879 23.59 -20.05 -43.83
N GLU A 880 24.55 -19.23 -44.21
CA GLU A 880 25.08 -18.16 -43.36
C GLU A 880 24.02 -17.10 -43.07
N ILE A 881 24.00 -16.64 -41.83
CA ILE A 881 23.13 -15.58 -41.34
C ILE A 881 23.67 -14.25 -41.85
N GLN A 882 22.91 -13.56 -42.70
CA GLN A 882 23.26 -12.21 -43.16
C GLN A 882 23.48 -11.26 -41.97
N SER A 883 24.62 -10.56 -42.00
CA SER A 883 25.11 -9.70 -40.92
C SER A 883 24.08 -8.65 -40.52
N SER A 884 23.99 -8.35 -39.23
CA SER A 884 23.09 -7.34 -38.65
C SER A 884 23.29 -5.95 -39.26
N THR A 885 24.50 -5.65 -39.73
CA THR A 885 24.85 -4.43 -40.46
C THR A 885 24.22 -4.32 -41.85
N ASP A 886 24.10 -5.43 -42.58
CA ASP A 886 23.43 -5.43 -43.88
C ASP A 886 21.91 -5.34 -43.71
N LYS A 887 21.36 -5.98 -42.66
CA LYS A 887 19.95 -5.80 -42.29
C LYS A 887 19.65 -4.36 -41.86
N LEU A 888 20.54 -3.72 -41.11
CA LEU A 888 20.42 -2.31 -40.75
C LEU A 888 20.40 -1.41 -41.98
N ARG A 889 21.33 -1.59 -42.93
CA ARG A 889 21.33 -0.80 -44.18
C ARG A 889 20.07 -1.02 -45.02
N VAL A 890 19.58 -2.26 -45.10
CA VAL A 890 18.34 -2.57 -45.83
C VAL A 890 17.12 -1.97 -45.12
N LEU A 891 17.10 -1.95 -43.78
CA LEU A 891 16.03 -1.33 -43.00
C LEU A 891 16.09 0.20 -43.09
N GLU A 892 17.27 0.81 -43.02
CA GLU A 892 17.48 2.24 -43.23
C GLU A 892 17.04 2.66 -44.64
N SER A 893 17.39 1.89 -45.67
CA SER A 893 16.92 2.11 -47.04
C SER A 893 15.39 2.00 -47.15
N LYS A 894 14.78 1.00 -46.51
CA LYS A 894 13.32 0.82 -46.53
C LYS A 894 12.59 1.90 -45.74
N ILE A 895 13.15 2.39 -44.63
CA ILE A 895 12.59 3.50 -43.87
C ILE A 895 12.63 4.77 -44.73
N ALA A 896 13.77 5.05 -45.37
CA ALA A 896 13.89 6.19 -46.29
C ALA A 896 12.89 6.09 -47.47
N GLU A 897 12.71 4.91 -48.06
CA GLU A 897 11.71 4.67 -49.12
C GLU A 897 10.27 4.90 -48.62
N ILE A 898 9.94 4.49 -47.38
CA ILE A 898 8.62 4.69 -46.78
C ILE A 898 8.39 6.16 -46.41
N GLU A 899 9.41 6.85 -45.89
CA GLU A 899 9.36 8.27 -45.57
C GLU A 899 9.17 9.10 -46.85
N GLU A 900 9.95 8.83 -47.91
CA GLU A 900 9.78 9.46 -49.21
C GLU A 900 8.41 9.14 -49.81
N ALA A 901 7.96 7.88 -49.68
CA ALA A 901 6.64 7.48 -50.13
C ALA A 901 5.51 8.19 -49.38
N ASN A 902 5.69 8.64 -48.13
CA ASN A 902 4.65 9.32 -47.34
C ASN A 902 4.74 10.86 -47.33
N CYS A 903 5.82 11.41 -47.88
CA CYS A 903 5.97 12.85 -48.07
C CYS A 903 5.07 13.41 -49.18
N CYS A 904 4.71 14.68 -49.04
CA CYS A 904 3.95 15.42 -50.01
C CYS A 904 4.78 15.60 -51.28
N SER A 905 4.23 15.17 -52.42
CA SER A 905 4.87 15.28 -53.72
C SER A 905 5.04 16.72 -54.25
N ILE A 906 4.60 17.73 -53.48
CA ILE A 906 4.75 19.15 -53.83
C ILE A 906 5.91 19.77 -53.05
N CYS A 907 5.93 19.65 -51.71
CA CYS A 907 6.98 20.25 -50.89
C CYS A 907 8.09 19.26 -50.49
N MET A 908 7.88 17.95 -50.65
CA MET A 908 8.79 16.86 -50.24
C MET A 908 9.20 16.84 -48.76
N GLU A 909 8.67 17.76 -47.95
CA GLU A 909 9.04 17.94 -46.53
C GLU A 909 7.95 17.50 -45.54
N ARG A 910 6.67 17.60 -45.92
CA ARG A 910 5.53 17.38 -45.01
C ARG A 910 4.75 16.12 -45.39
N PRO A 911 4.20 15.36 -44.44
CA PRO A 911 3.43 14.15 -44.72
C PRO A 911 2.13 14.49 -45.46
N ARG A 912 1.65 13.54 -46.28
CA ARG A 912 0.37 13.67 -46.99
C ARG A 912 -0.81 13.38 -46.05
N ASN A 913 -1.44 14.44 -45.56
CA ASN A 913 -2.60 14.37 -44.65
C ASN A 913 -3.90 14.86 -45.29
N ILE A 914 -3.92 15.23 -46.59
CA ILE A 914 -5.14 15.57 -47.33
C ILE A 914 -5.26 14.71 -48.58
N VAL A 915 -6.41 14.05 -48.75
CA VAL A 915 -6.78 13.27 -49.94
C VAL A 915 -7.90 13.98 -50.71
N PHE A 916 -7.78 13.98 -52.03
CA PHE A 916 -8.82 14.44 -52.95
C PHE A 916 -9.70 13.26 -53.40
N LEU A 917 -10.95 13.51 -53.79
CA LEU A 917 -11.85 12.45 -54.30
C LEU A 917 -11.33 11.71 -55.55
N CYS A 918 -10.31 12.24 -56.23
CA CYS A 918 -9.63 11.55 -57.33
C CYS A 918 -8.58 10.52 -56.86
N GLY A 919 -8.39 10.33 -55.56
CA GLY A 919 -7.47 9.37 -54.95
C GLY A 919 -6.05 9.90 -54.69
N HIS A 920 -5.69 11.09 -55.19
CA HIS A 920 -4.38 11.69 -54.95
C HIS A 920 -4.35 12.52 -53.66
N SER A 921 -3.16 12.69 -53.10
CA SER A 921 -2.98 13.36 -51.81
C SER A 921 -1.85 14.39 -51.81
N ALA A 922 -1.91 15.31 -50.86
CA ALA A 922 -0.90 16.33 -50.59
C ALA A 922 -0.91 16.66 -49.09
N CYS A 923 0.09 17.41 -48.61
CA CYS A 923 0.01 17.99 -47.26
C CYS A 923 -1.02 19.12 -47.23
N ASP A 924 -1.53 19.41 -46.05
CA ASP A 924 -2.52 20.45 -45.75
C ASP A 924 -2.21 21.81 -46.40
N THR A 925 -0.99 22.26 -46.24
CA THR A 925 -0.45 23.53 -46.68
C THR A 925 -0.36 23.60 -48.21
N CYS A 926 0.14 22.55 -48.86
CA CYS A 926 0.18 22.50 -50.32
C CYS A 926 -1.20 22.23 -50.94
N ALA A 927 -2.11 21.55 -50.23
CA ALA A 927 -3.44 21.25 -50.70
C ALA A 927 -4.36 22.49 -50.69
N GLN A 928 -4.19 23.43 -49.76
CA GLN A 928 -5.03 24.63 -49.61
C GLN A 928 -5.22 25.44 -50.91
N PRO A 929 -4.17 25.87 -51.63
CA PRO A 929 -4.33 26.67 -52.85
C PRO A 929 -4.82 25.87 -54.08
N LEU A 930 -4.77 24.53 -54.04
CA LEU A 930 -5.12 23.71 -55.19
C LEU A 930 -6.63 23.73 -55.45
N LYS A 931 -7.00 24.15 -56.66
CA LYS A 931 -8.36 24.00 -57.22
C LYS A 931 -8.46 22.80 -58.19
N VAL A 932 -7.31 22.30 -58.64
CA VAL A 932 -7.16 21.19 -59.57
C VAL A 932 -6.05 20.29 -59.03
N CYS A 933 -6.24 18.97 -59.10
CA CYS A 933 -5.26 17.99 -58.62
C CYS A 933 -3.97 18.10 -59.45
N HIS A 934 -2.82 18.22 -58.79
CA HIS A 934 -1.52 18.36 -59.45
C HIS A 934 -1.07 17.08 -60.18
N MET A 935 -1.57 15.92 -59.78
CA MET A 935 -1.21 14.63 -60.39
C MET A 935 -2.10 14.28 -61.60
N CYS A 936 -3.43 14.34 -61.47
CA CYS A 936 -4.35 13.91 -62.53
C CYS A 936 -5.12 15.05 -63.22
N ARG A 937 -4.86 16.30 -62.84
CA ARG A 937 -5.46 17.51 -63.42
C ARG A 937 -7.00 17.57 -63.40
N LYS A 938 -7.65 16.76 -62.56
CA LYS A 938 -9.10 16.82 -62.30
C LYS A 938 -9.43 17.93 -61.30
N PRO A 939 -10.57 18.64 -61.44
CA PRO A 939 -11.00 19.65 -60.48
C PRO A 939 -11.21 19.01 -59.09
N ILE A 940 -10.73 19.67 -58.04
CA ILE A 940 -10.85 19.19 -56.66
C ILE A 940 -12.19 19.66 -56.12
N THR A 941 -13.13 18.73 -55.97
CA THR A 941 -14.48 19.00 -55.44
C THR A 941 -14.54 18.90 -53.92
N ASN A 942 -13.67 18.10 -53.30
CA ASN A 942 -13.58 17.98 -51.85
C ASN A 942 -12.14 17.64 -51.40
N LYS A 943 -11.76 18.12 -50.22
CA LYS A 943 -10.46 17.91 -49.57
C LYS A 943 -10.70 17.24 -48.23
N ILE A 944 -10.31 15.98 -48.11
CA ILE A 944 -10.58 15.15 -46.94
C ILE A 944 -9.29 15.04 -46.13
N ASN A 945 -9.31 15.47 -44.87
CA ASN A 945 -8.19 15.22 -43.95
C ASN A 945 -8.17 13.74 -43.59
N ILE A 946 -7.03 13.10 -43.80
CA ILE A 946 -6.75 11.75 -43.32
C ILE A 946 -5.79 11.87 -42.13
N PHE A 947 -6.18 11.24 -41.02
CA PHE A 947 -5.40 11.22 -39.77
C PHE A 947 -4.36 10.12 -39.80
#